data_AF-F1A0S6-F1
#
_entry.id   AF-F1A0S6-F1
#
_cell.length_a   1.000
_cell.length_b   1.000
_cell.length_c   1.000
_cell.angle_alpha   90.00
_cell.angle_beta   90.00
_cell.angle_gamma   90.00
#
_symmetry.space_group_name_H-M   'P 1'
#
loop_
_entity.id
_entity.type
_entity.pdbx_description
1 polymer ?
#
loop_
_entity_poly.entity_id
_entity_poly.type
_entity_poly.pdbx_seq_one_letter_code
_entity_poly.pdbx_strand_id
1 'polypeptide(L)'
;MLIIHSYNWSIDYSKPLGKGALSEGVYKATLNDTDVIDKNIPSVCSIKILNLNEHKTYKAEIEAIDNLLKLSPHENIIKFYGYGYKGDKLYIYMEYLDGYKTIKDLVKEYYYLAELDIVPVANKIIDALDYLHRNHIIHRDIKCENIMLNPKDGTLKLIDFGTSKYLNNSSTHTTTGTKSHMAPEIRSLNKQYSFQTDIWSLGSTLIEMAKGDPSDKDEKGFPKIPNDISKEYTEFVQRCLILEPDARPSTSDLKNHIFLKIKLYDKQSIAPPKLPCNEIKMDSLSDSIASVTLSTNGPIKPFSLPSAVKSLTLPTFNHSIKCIQDISITLTELTLPLFNQLIDPLWLPIISIKSITLDSFNQPFLLFSFPFSTTSLKLRSFNQPIEPYSIPPLIKSLILESFNQPIDFPTRYFSPIEYSITSLTLPSFNQFIKPKIISPSITSIKFEIFNQPISPDTFPPSITELIMPSFNQTITQGSIPPSVKTLVLGSFNQTFKLKSNTSSQKINKISNLLIPSSVTSLRLELFNQPITTKTFPSSITELILPSFNQTINTGSIPSKLKSLKLKSFNRSIPSKTIPISVTKLRLPSFNQIIKPKFIPPITKSLSLSFNQHITPDLIPSSVTSLTLISFNQPIPPNSFSNGLTSLKLPSFNQDLDVDSIPPTIKTLVFGESFRFNEYGGNLPDTIKNFTCLYNFGKPFKKNNNIPKKVSILSLDNYNHPITKDCIPSTCHTLTLGSKFNFQHIKSFTNLPATITNLSFGISDGILTDDQIKKLIPASVLDIKIRKQKKKNKKK
;
A
#
# COMPACT_ATOMS: atom_id res chain seq x y z
N MET A 1 50.63 -3.37 7.83
CA MET A 1 49.81 -2.36 8.54
C MET A 1 49.39 -1.33 7.51
N LEU A 2 48.10 -1.26 7.17
CA LEU A 2 47.58 -0.28 6.22
C LEU A 2 47.69 1.12 6.84
N ILE A 3 48.33 2.05 6.14
CA ILE A 3 48.50 3.44 6.57
C ILE A 3 47.17 4.20 6.36
N ILE A 4 46.04 3.68 6.84
CA ILE A 4 44.73 4.32 6.63
C ILE A 4 44.65 5.71 7.29
N HIS A 5 45.44 5.90 8.35
CA HIS A 5 45.52 7.16 9.07
C HIS A 5 46.33 8.26 8.36
N SER A 6 47.12 7.94 7.32
CA SER A 6 47.85 8.96 6.54
C SER A 6 46.98 9.64 5.50
N TYR A 7 45.78 9.12 5.25
CA TYR A 7 44.85 9.69 4.29
C TYR A 7 44.11 10.91 4.85
N ASN A 8 43.73 11.80 3.96
CA ASN A 8 43.00 13.02 4.30
C ASN A 8 41.50 12.72 4.45
N TRP A 9 41.05 12.55 5.70
CA TRP A 9 39.64 12.30 6.03
C TRP A 9 38.93 13.57 6.50
N SER A 10 37.74 13.83 5.93
CA SER A 10 36.79 14.80 6.47
C SER A 10 35.84 14.11 7.44
N ILE A 11 35.84 14.55 8.70
CA ILE A 11 35.05 13.96 9.80
C ILE A 11 33.86 14.87 10.11
N ASP A 12 32.64 14.31 10.09
CA ASP A 12 31.43 15.03 10.44
C ASP A 12 31.22 15.04 11.97
N TYR A 13 31.84 16.00 12.65
CA TYR A 13 31.69 16.19 14.10
C TYR A 13 30.30 16.68 14.52
N SER A 14 29.46 17.16 13.58
CA SER A 14 28.15 17.73 13.90
C SER A 14 27.12 16.66 14.28
N LYS A 15 27.36 15.42 13.86
CA LYS A 15 26.42 14.31 14.02
C LYS A 15 27.13 13.03 14.51
N PRO A 16 27.33 12.87 15.83
CA PRO A 16 27.88 11.64 16.38
C PRO A 16 26.94 10.46 16.07
N LEU A 17 27.50 9.37 15.56
CA LEU A 17 26.80 8.10 15.31
C LEU A 17 26.56 7.32 16.60
N GLY A 18 27.41 7.53 17.61
CA GLY A 18 27.30 6.93 18.93
C GLY A 18 28.33 7.52 19.89
N LYS A 19 28.07 7.40 21.20
CA LYS A 19 29.00 7.82 22.26
C LYS A 19 29.07 6.72 23.31
N GLY A 20 30.25 6.15 23.51
CA GLY A 20 30.50 5.14 24.53
C GLY A 20 30.92 5.77 25.85
N ALA A 21 30.85 5.01 26.94
CA ALA A 21 31.39 5.44 28.25
C ALA A 21 32.92 5.67 28.20
N LEU A 22 33.60 5.08 27.20
CA LEU A 22 35.05 5.08 27.03
C LEU A 22 35.51 5.77 25.73
N SER A 23 34.63 6.46 24.98
CA SER A 23 35.01 7.15 23.73
C SER A 23 34.46 8.57 23.66
N GLU A 24 35.20 9.47 23.00
CA GLU A 24 34.74 10.85 22.75
C GLU A 24 33.54 10.85 21.79
N GLY A 25 33.50 9.89 20.87
CA GLY A 25 32.40 9.64 19.96
C GLY A 25 32.81 8.78 18.77
N VAL A 26 31.81 8.31 18.04
CA VAL A 26 31.95 7.66 16.73
C VAL A 26 31.34 8.58 15.69
N TYR A 27 32.07 8.87 14.62
CA TYR A 27 31.69 9.85 13.61
C TYR A 27 31.78 9.26 12.21
N LYS A 28 30.94 9.74 11.29
CA LYS A 28 31.09 9.44 9.87
C LYS A 28 32.29 10.20 9.31
N ALA A 29 33.10 9.54 8.51
CA ALA A 29 34.21 10.16 7.80
C ALA A 29 34.16 9.84 6.30
N THR A 30 34.57 10.82 5.50
CA THR A 30 34.63 10.71 4.03
C THR A 30 36.04 11.01 3.58
N LEU A 31 36.57 10.21 2.66
CA LEU A 31 37.90 10.39 2.10
C LEU A 31 37.89 11.60 1.14
N ASN A 32 38.81 12.56 1.33
CA ASN A 32 38.87 13.78 0.52
C ASN A 32 39.59 13.60 -0.83
N ASP A 33 40.59 12.72 -0.89
CA ASP A 33 41.35 12.44 -2.11
C ASP A 33 40.81 11.20 -2.82
N THR A 34 40.08 11.41 -3.93
CA THR A 34 39.56 10.33 -4.78
C THR A 34 40.60 9.73 -5.74
N ASP A 35 41.79 10.34 -5.83
CA ASP A 35 42.87 9.92 -6.75
C ASP A 35 43.81 8.85 -6.16
N VAL A 36 43.50 8.34 -4.96
CA VAL A 36 44.27 7.25 -4.34
C VAL A 36 43.83 5.90 -4.89
N ILE A 37 44.76 5.20 -5.54
CA ILE A 37 44.59 3.93 -6.29
C ILE A 37 44.49 2.68 -5.37
N ASP A 38 44.36 2.82 -4.05
CA ASP A 38 44.23 1.66 -3.16
C ASP A 38 42.76 1.18 -3.08
N LYS A 39 42.44 0.15 -3.87
CA LYS A 39 41.11 -0.48 -3.94
C LYS A 39 40.60 -1.03 -2.60
N ASN A 40 41.43 -1.08 -1.55
CA ASN A 40 41.07 -1.63 -0.25
C ASN A 40 40.55 -0.59 0.75
N ILE A 41 40.55 0.71 0.41
CA ILE A 41 40.11 1.79 1.30
C ILE A 41 38.71 2.26 0.87
N PRO A 42 37.73 2.30 1.76
CA PRO A 42 36.39 2.77 1.42
C PRO A 42 36.36 4.30 1.26
N SER A 43 35.48 4.80 0.40
CA SER A 43 35.23 6.25 0.29
C SER A 43 34.54 6.84 1.53
N VAL A 44 33.87 6.00 2.32
CA VAL A 44 33.16 6.37 3.55
C VAL A 44 33.42 5.32 4.64
N CYS A 45 33.73 5.77 5.85
CA CYS A 45 33.88 4.89 7.01
C CYS A 45 33.33 5.53 8.30
N SER A 46 33.31 4.77 9.39
CA SER A 46 33.13 5.29 10.75
C SER A 46 34.49 5.44 11.43
N ILE A 47 34.66 6.50 12.23
CA ILE A 47 35.86 6.75 13.02
C ILE A 47 35.47 6.86 14.49
N LYS A 48 36.00 5.96 15.34
CA LYS A 48 35.91 6.04 16.81
C LYS A 48 37.13 6.77 17.35
N ILE A 49 36.90 7.79 18.17
CA ILE A 49 37.95 8.64 18.74
C ILE A 49 38.06 8.39 20.26
N LEU A 50 39.28 8.14 20.72
CA LEU A 50 39.62 7.81 22.12
C LEU A 50 40.67 8.80 22.63
N ASN A 51 40.51 9.33 23.85
CA ASN A 51 41.53 10.15 24.51
C ASN A 51 42.56 9.28 25.27
N LEU A 52 43.83 9.35 24.90
CA LEU A 52 44.89 8.51 25.49
C LEU A 52 45.21 8.87 26.94
N ASN A 53 44.94 10.11 27.37
CA ASN A 53 45.19 10.55 28.75
C ASN A 53 44.11 10.04 29.71
N GLU A 54 42.88 9.87 29.23
CA GLU A 54 41.74 9.37 30.01
C GLU A 54 41.63 7.84 30.00
N HIS A 55 42.17 7.18 28.97
CA HIS A 55 41.97 5.75 28.78
C HIS A 55 43.28 4.98 28.92
N LYS A 56 43.48 4.25 30.03
CA LYS A 56 44.68 3.42 30.23
C LYS A 56 44.58 2.03 29.58
N THR A 57 43.43 1.66 29.03
CA THR A 57 43.12 0.31 28.51
C THR A 57 43.07 0.19 26.99
N TYR A 58 43.33 1.27 26.23
CA TYR A 58 43.27 1.24 24.74
C TYR A 58 44.20 0.19 24.11
N LYS A 59 45.28 -0.20 24.79
CA LYS A 59 46.22 -1.21 24.28
C LYS A 59 45.56 -2.56 24.03
N ALA A 60 44.60 -2.96 24.87
CA ALA A 60 43.87 -4.21 24.68
C ALA A 60 42.90 -4.14 23.49
N GLU A 61 42.25 -2.99 23.29
CA GLU A 61 41.40 -2.72 22.11
C GLU A 61 42.23 -2.77 20.83
N ILE A 62 43.42 -2.16 20.85
CA ILE A 62 44.37 -2.21 19.73
C ILE A 62 44.87 -3.62 19.46
N GLU A 63 45.22 -4.39 20.50
CA GLU A 63 45.63 -5.80 20.35
C GLU A 63 44.52 -6.65 19.72
N ALA A 64 43.26 -6.45 20.13
CA ALA A 64 42.12 -7.13 19.52
C ALA A 64 41.93 -6.73 18.05
N ILE A 65 42.02 -5.44 17.74
CA ILE A 65 41.92 -4.91 16.36
C ILE A 65 43.06 -5.44 15.48
N ASP A 66 44.31 -5.46 15.98
CA ASP A 66 45.46 -5.96 15.23
C ASP A 66 45.33 -7.46 14.92
N ASN A 67 44.72 -8.23 15.81
CA ASN A 67 44.41 -9.63 15.53
C ASN A 67 43.28 -9.76 14.50
N LEU A 68 42.18 -9.00 14.63
CA LEU A 68 41.07 -9.01 13.68
C LEU A 68 41.47 -8.56 12.27
N LEU A 69 42.37 -7.59 12.15
CA LEU A 69 42.88 -7.10 10.85
C LEU A 69 43.70 -8.16 10.09
N LYS A 70 44.25 -9.17 10.78
CA LYS A 70 45.00 -10.29 10.18
C LYS A 70 44.09 -11.43 9.73
N LEU A 71 42.83 -11.43 10.17
CA LEU A 71 41.88 -12.50 9.93
C LEU A 71 40.97 -12.18 8.73
N SER A 72 40.31 -13.20 8.19
CA SER A 72 39.31 -13.02 7.15
C SER A 72 38.08 -12.27 7.70
N PRO A 73 37.48 -11.32 6.96
CA PRO A 73 36.31 -10.61 7.46
C PRO A 73 35.13 -11.58 7.65
N HIS A 74 34.49 -11.51 8.82
CA HIS A 74 33.27 -12.26 9.12
C HIS A 74 32.04 -11.39 8.90
N GLU A 75 30.97 -11.93 8.31
CA GLU A 75 29.77 -11.14 7.97
C GLU A 75 29.17 -10.47 9.21
N ASN A 76 29.16 -11.16 10.36
CA ASN A 76 28.52 -10.68 11.59
C ASN A 76 29.43 -9.91 12.56
N ILE A 77 30.65 -9.55 12.15
CA ILE A 77 31.58 -8.77 12.98
C ILE A 77 31.88 -7.46 12.25
N ILE A 78 31.99 -6.35 13.00
CA ILE A 78 32.35 -5.07 12.40
C ILE A 78 33.73 -5.13 11.74
N LYS A 79 33.80 -4.72 10.47
CA LYS A 79 35.08 -4.67 9.74
C LYS A 79 35.91 -3.47 10.21
N PHE A 80 37.14 -3.73 10.65
CA PHE A 80 38.15 -2.70 10.90
C PHE A 80 39.00 -2.47 9.64
N TYR A 81 39.42 -1.22 9.44
CA TYR A 81 40.32 -0.83 8.36
C TYR A 81 41.71 -0.41 8.88
N GLY A 82 41.81 -0.05 10.16
CA GLY A 82 43.07 0.30 10.81
C GLY A 82 42.86 1.32 11.94
N TYR A 83 43.97 1.83 12.47
CA TYR A 83 43.97 2.88 13.48
C TYR A 83 45.15 3.84 13.29
N GLY A 84 45.11 5.00 13.97
CA GLY A 84 46.20 5.96 13.97
C GLY A 84 46.17 6.91 15.16
N TYR A 85 47.34 7.49 15.46
CA TYR A 85 47.52 8.43 16.57
C TYR A 85 47.65 9.85 16.05
N LYS A 86 46.93 10.79 16.67
CA LYS A 86 47.05 12.22 16.37
C LYS A 86 46.96 13.02 17.66
N GLY A 87 48.09 13.58 18.09
CA GLY A 87 48.21 14.23 19.39
C GLY A 87 48.01 13.22 20.52
N ASP A 88 47.14 13.56 21.48
CA ASP A 88 46.72 12.73 22.60
C ASP A 88 45.52 11.83 22.29
N LYS A 89 45.18 11.64 21.01
CA LYS A 89 44.01 10.86 20.59
C LYS A 89 44.34 9.69 19.69
N LEU A 90 43.61 8.61 19.87
CA LEU A 90 43.60 7.42 19.04
C LEU A 90 42.34 7.40 18.17
N TYR A 91 42.52 7.18 16.88
CA TYR A 91 41.48 7.12 15.85
C TYR A 91 41.40 5.70 15.32
N ILE A 92 40.23 5.06 15.42
CA ILE A 92 39.98 3.70 14.92
C ILE A 92 39.01 3.79 13.74
N TYR A 93 39.42 3.27 12.58
CA TYR A 93 38.68 3.31 11.33
C TYR A 93 37.96 1.97 11.10
N MET A 94 36.64 2.00 10.89
CA MET A 94 35.79 0.82 10.78
C MET A 94 34.65 1.02 9.77
N GLU A 95 33.96 -0.04 9.37
CA GLU A 95 32.86 0.04 8.39
C GLU A 95 31.75 1.01 8.84
N TYR A 96 31.15 1.67 7.86
CA TYR A 96 30.01 2.56 8.08
C TYR A 96 28.70 1.78 7.96
N LEU A 97 27.96 1.69 9.05
CA LEU A 97 26.72 0.93 9.17
C LEU A 97 25.51 1.80 8.86
N ASP A 98 25.26 2.06 7.57
CA ASP A 98 24.19 2.96 7.13
C ASP A 98 22.79 2.38 7.39
N GLY A 99 21.97 3.09 8.16
CA GLY A 99 20.59 2.68 8.46
C GLY A 99 20.45 1.53 9.46
N TYR A 100 21.53 1.10 10.11
CA TYR A 100 21.48 0.12 11.20
C TYR A 100 20.92 0.74 12.49
N LYS A 101 20.30 -0.08 13.32
CA LYS A 101 19.87 0.25 14.69
C LYS A 101 20.49 -0.74 15.67
N THR A 102 20.76 -0.32 16.91
CA THR A 102 21.17 -1.28 17.94
C THR A 102 19.99 -2.17 18.33
N ILE A 103 20.23 -3.39 18.80
CA ILE A 103 19.17 -4.21 19.37
C ILE A 103 18.52 -3.50 20.56
N LYS A 104 19.29 -2.71 21.32
CA LYS A 104 18.75 -1.89 22.41
C LYS A 104 17.71 -0.89 21.93
N ASP A 105 17.98 -0.20 20.82
CA ASP A 105 17.02 0.73 20.22
C ASP A 105 15.76 0.00 19.74
N LEU A 106 15.92 -1.20 19.16
CA LEU A 106 14.79 -2.03 18.74
C LEU A 106 13.96 -2.50 19.94
N VAL A 107 14.59 -2.99 21.01
CA VAL A 107 13.90 -3.37 22.26
C VAL A 107 13.19 -2.16 22.87
N LYS A 108 13.78 -0.96 22.83
CA LYS A 108 13.14 0.27 23.30
C LYS A 108 11.93 0.67 22.43
N GLU A 109 12.02 0.48 21.11
CA GLU A 109 10.96 0.79 20.15
C GLU A 109 9.79 -0.21 20.23
N TYR A 110 10.09 -1.49 20.41
CA TYR A 110 9.11 -2.59 20.40
C TYR A 110 8.75 -3.13 21.80
N TYR A 111 9.30 -2.53 22.86
CA TYR A 111 9.24 -2.97 24.26
C TYR A 111 9.97 -4.30 24.56
N TYR A 112 9.94 -5.27 23.64
CA TYR A 112 10.73 -6.49 23.64
C TYR A 112 10.77 -7.09 22.23
N LEU A 113 11.64 -8.08 22.01
CA LEU A 113 11.66 -8.91 20.81
C LEU A 113 10.98 -10.24 21.10
N ALA A 114 10.13 -10.72 20.19
CA ALA A 114 9.57 -12.05 20.34
C ALA A 114 10.62 -13.12 20.05
N GLU A 115 10.45 -14.31 20.61
CA GLU A 115 11.43 -15.38 20.49
C GLU A 115 11.78 -15.73 19.03
N LEU A 116 10.79 -15.70 18.14
CA LEU A 116 11.01 -15.95 16.71
C LEU A 116 11.90 -14.90 16.03
N ASP A 117 11.89 -13.66 16.53
CA ASP A 117 12.81 -12.59 16.09
C ASP A 117 14.19 -12.73 16.77
N ILE A 118 14.23 -13.27 17.99
CA ILE A 118 15.46 -13.51 18.73
C ILE A 118 16.25 -14.68 18.13
N VAL A 119 15.61 -15.76 17.66
CA VAL A 119 16.28 -16.93 17.07
C VAL A 119 17.29 -16.58 15.96
N PRO A 120 16.94 -15.81 14.90
CA PRO A 120 17.91 -15.46 13.87
C PRO A 120 19.01 -14.52 14.37
N VAL A 121 18.69 -13.64 15.33
CA VAL A 121 19.67 -12.74 15.97
C VAL A 121 20.66 -13.55 16.81
N ALA A 122 20.18 -14.45 17.65
CA ALA A 122 20.97 -15.35 18.48
C ALA A 122 21.91 -16.23 17.63
N ASN A 123 21.41 -16.80 16.53
CA ASN A 123 22.26 -17.57 15.59
C ASN A 123 23.43 -16.72 15.06
N LYS A 124 23.17 -15.50 14.59
CA LYS A 124 24.23 -14.61 14.06
C LYS A 124 25.22 -14.15 15.14
N ILE A 125 24.75 -13.93 16.37
CA ILE A 125 25.65 -13.63 17.51
C ILE A 125 26.53 -14.84 17.82
N ILE A 126 25.97 -16.05 17.82
CA ILE A 126 26.72 -17.28 18.08
C ILE A 126 27.72 -17.57 16.97
N ASP A 127 27.38 -17.30 15.71
CA ASP A 127 28.33 -17.38 14.59
C ASP A 127 29.50 -16.40 14.74
N ALA A 128 29.21 -15.15 15.15
CA ALA A 128 30.26 -14.17 15.46
C ALA A 128 31.14 -14.61 16.63
N LEU A 129 30.54 -15.08 17.74
CA LEU A 129 31.28 -15.55 18.91
C LEU A 129 32.13 -16.79 18.60
N ASP A 130 31.58 -17.75 17.87
CA ASP A 130 32.30 -18.94 17.41
C ASP A 130 33.52 -18.56 16.55
N TYR A 131 33.35 -17.59 15.66
CA TYR A 131 34.48 -17.05 14.89
C TYR A 131 35.56 -16.42 15.79
N LEU A 132 35.17 -15.60 16.77
CA LEU A 132 36.12 -14.97 17.70
C LEU A 132 36.84 -16.00 18.58
N HIS A 133 36.10 -16.95 19.16
CA HIS A 133 36.62 -17.96 20.07
C HIS A 133 37.60 -18.90 19.37
N ARG A 134 37.31 -19.32 18.12
CA ARG A 134 38.24 -20.12 17.29
C ARG A 134 39.54 -19.39 16.97
N ASN A 135 39.54 -18.06 17.04
CA ASN A 135 40.73 -17.23 16.86
C ASN A 135 41.29 -16.68 18.18
N HIS A 136 40.94 -17.30 19.32
CA HIS A 136 41.40 -16.95 20.66
C HIS A 136 41.08 -15.50 21.09
N ILE A 137 40.01 -14.91 20.57
CA ILE A 137 39.54 -13.57 20.95
C ILE A 137 38.28 -13.72 21.81
N ILE A 138 38.23 -13.02 22.95
CA ILE A 138 37.05 -12.88 23.80
C ILE A 138 36.51 -11.45 23.69
N HIS A 139 35.19 -11.30 23.60
CA HIS A 139 34.58 -9.97 23.41
C HIS A 139 34.44 -9.20 24.72
N ARG A 140 33.96 -9.85 25.79
CA ARG A 140 33.76 -9.33 27.16
C ARG A 140 32.69 -8.25 27.36
N ASP A 141 31.88 -7.91 26.36
CA ASP A 141 30.78 -6.93 26.50
C ASP A 141 29.64 -7.20 25.51
N ILE A 142 29.20 -8.46 25.43
CA ILE A 142 28.02 -8.84 24.66
C ILE A 142 26.76 -8.31 25.36
N LYS A 143 26.03 -7.43 24.68
CA LYS A 143 24.78 -6.79 25.13
C LYS A 143 24.03 -6.16 23.97
N CYS A 144 22.76 -5.80 24.18
CA CYS A 144 21.90 -5.24 23.14
C CYS A 144 22.43 -3.94 22.50
N GLU A 145 23.17 -3.10 23.25
CA GLU A 145 23.78 -1.87 22.71
C GLU A 145 24.92 -2.14 21.72
N ASN A 146 25.61 -3.28 21.85
CA ASN A 146 26.79 -3.62 21.05
C ASN A 146 26.46 -4.54 19.85
N ILE A 147 25.17 -4.73 19.57
CA ILE A 147 24.70 -5.54 18.44
C ILE A 147 23.86 -4.62 17.55
N MET A 148 24.30 -4.42 16.32
CA MET A 148 23.57 -3.61 15.33
C MET A 148 22.90 -4.50 14.29
N LEU A 149 21.66 -4.17 13.95
CA LEU A 149 20.85 -4.85 12.93
C LEU A 149 20.41 -3.83 11.88
N ASN A 150 20.50 -4.19 10.60
CA ASN A 150 19.90 -3.41 9.52
C ASN A 150 18.45 -3.89 9.31
N PRO A 151 17.43 -3.07 9.60
CA PRO A 151 16.03 -3.46 9.44
C PRO A 151 15.62 -3.73 7.98
N LYS A 152 16.42 -3.27 7.00
CA LYS A 152 16.11 -3.43 5.57
C LYS A 152 16.51 -4.77 4.97
N ASP A 153 17.52 -5.44 5.53
CA ASP A 153 18.05 -6.69 4.97
C ASP A 153 18.32 -7.78 6.02
N GLY A 154 18.17 -7.46 7.31
CA GLY A 154 18.39 -8.39 8.42
C GLY A 154 19.87 -8.72 8.65
N THR A 155 20.81 -7.98 8.05
CA THR A 155 22.24 -8.12 8.35
C THR A 155 22.53 -7.65 9.77
N LEU A 156 23.36 -8.40 10.48
CA LEU A 156 23.71 -8.15 11.89
C LEU A 156 25.22 -7.94 11.98
N LYS A 157 25.63 -6.98 12.82
CA LYS A 157 27.02 -6.65 13.10
C LYS A 157 27.25 -6.55 14.60
N LEU A 158 28.15 -7.36 15.12
CA LEU A 158 28.71 -7.20 16.46
C LEU A 158 29.73 -6.06 16.45
N ILE A 159 29.54 -5.08 17.33
CA ILE A 159 30.32 -3.85 17.40
C ILE A 159 31.00 -3.70 18.77
N ASP A 160 31.90 -2.71 18.87
CA ASP A 160 32.59 -2.29 20.09
C ASP A 160 33.52 -3.32 20.76
N PHE A 161 34.74 -3.41 20.23
CA PHE A 161 35.81 -4.28 20.73
C PHE A 161 36.68 -3.62 21.81
N GLY A 162 36.22 -2.52 22.42
CA GLY A 162 36.99 -1.76 23.41
C GLY A 162 37.33 -2.50 24.69
N THR A 163 36.55 -3.54 25.00
CA THR A 163 36.81 -4.44 26.11
C THR A 163 37.32 -5.79 25.62
N SER A 164 37.52 -6.03 24.33
CA SER A 164 37.96 -7.34 23.86
C SER A 164 39.41 -7.65 24.26
N LYS A 165 39.79 -8.93 24.19
CA LYS A 165 41.14 -9.37 24.53
C LYS A 165 41.52 -10.63 23.77
N TYR A 166 42.79 -10.72 23.39
CA TYR A 166 43.39 -11.96 22.91
C TYR A 166 43.80 -12.85 24.10
N LEU A 167 43.35 -14.10 24.11
CA LEU A 167 43.64 -15.05 25.17
C LEU A 167 45.02 -15.68 24.94
N ASN A 168 46.04 -15.12 25.59
CA ASN A 168 47.39 -15.70 25.69
C ASN A 168 47.63 -16.21 27.12
N ASN A 169 48.69 -17.02 27.34
CA ASN A 169 49.05 -17.59 28.65
C ASN A 169 49.40 -16.56 29.75
N SER A 170 49.19 -15.26 29.53
CA SER A 170 49.39 -14.21 30.53
C SER A 170 48.06 -13.78 31.18
N SER A 171 47.89 -14.17 32.44
CA SER A 171 46.73 -13.85 33.26
C SER A 171 46.72 -12.35 33.59
N THR A 172 45.86 -11.57 32.94
CA THR A 172 45.58 -10.19 33.36
C THR A 172 44.17 -10.08 33.95
N HIS A 173 44.10 -9.56 35.17
CA HIS A 173 42.92 -9.54 36.05
C HIS A 173 42.06 -8.25 35.92
N THR A 174 41.94 -7.67 34.72
CA THR A 174 41.20 -6.42 34.52
C THR A 174 39.69 -6.64 34.45
N THR A 175 38.96 -6.23 35.50
CA THR A 175 37.49 -6.24 35.53
C THR A 175 36.93 -5.17 34.58
N THR A 176 36.21 -5.57 33.53
CA THR A 176 35.63 -4.72 32.48
C THR A 176 34.34 -5.35 31.95
N GLY A 177 33.49 -4.57 31.28
CA GLY A 177 32.18 -5.01 30.78
C GLY A 177 30.99 -4.57 31.64
N THR A 178 29.79 -4.79 31.13
CA THR A 178 28.54 -4.30 31.75
C THR A 178 28.13 -5.15 32.96
N LYS A 179 27.99 -4.52 34.15
CA LYS A 179 27.78 -5.23 35.43
C LYS A 179 26.61 -6.21 35.43
N SER A 180 25.49 -5.91 34.76
CA SER A 180 24.31 -6.77 34.66
C SER A 180 24.57 -8.06 33.87
N HIS A 181 25.37 -7.98 32.81
CA HIS A 181 25.69 -9.06 31.86
C HIS A 181 26.97 -9.83 32.19
N MET A 182 27.69 -9.40 33.23
CA MET A 182 28.94 -10.01 33.68
C MET A 182 28.72 -11.37 34.34
N ALA A 183 29.58 -12.34 34.03
CA ALA A 183 29.51 -13.69 34.60
C ALA A 183 29.96 -13.74 36.08
N PRO A 184 29.46 -14.68 36.90
CA PRO A 184 29.76 -14.76 38.33
C PRO A 184 31.24 -14.91 38.66
N GLU A 185 32.00 -15.67 37.88
CA GLU A 185 33.44 -15.87 38.05
C GLU A 185 34.27 -14.59 37.86
N ILE A 186 33.73 -13.63 37.11
CA ILE A 186 34.34 -12.31 36.91
C ILE A 186 34.02 -11.38 38.10
N ARG A 187 32.83 -11.53 38.69
CA ARG A 187 32.38 -10.76 39.85
C ARG A 187 33.07 -11.20 41.14
N SER A 188 33.31 -12.50 41.31
CA SER A 188 33.82 -13.11 42.54
C SER A 188 35.32 -13.48 42.44
N LEU A 189 36.20 -12.50 42.66
CA LEU A 189 37.65 -12.57 42.99
C LEU A 189 38.63 -13.50 42.22
N ASN A 190 38.21 -14.49 41.42
CA ASN A 190 39.08 -15.33 40.59
C ASN A 190 39.40 -14.73 39.21
N LYS A 191 38.76 -13.62 38.82
CA LYS A 191 39.13 -12.65 37.74
C LYS A 191 39.81 -13.23 36.49
N GLN A 192 39.46 -14.44 36.06
CA GLN A 192 39.98 -15.06 34.85
C GLN A 192 38.85 -15.11 33.84
N TYR A 193 38.99 -14.32 32.78
CA TYR A 193 38.07 -14.40 31.65
C TYR A 193 38.40 -15.61 30.80
N SER A 194 37.36 -16.28 30.35
CA SER A 194 37.44 -17.35 29.36
C SER A 194 36.39 -17.13 28.27
N PHE A 195 36.39 -17.97 27.24
CA PHE A 195 35.34 -17.97 26.21
C PHE A 195 33.93 -18.10 26.83
N GLN A 196 33.83 -18.78 27.97
CA GLN A 196 32.60 -19.04 28.72
C GLN A 196 31.99 -17.79 29.34
N THR A 197 32.78 -16.72 29.50
CA THR A 197 32.28 -15.44 29.96
C THR A 197 31.35 -14.81 28.90
N ASP A 198 31.70 -14.91 27.61
CA ASP A 198 30.85 -14.39 26.52
C ASP A 198 29.53 -15.17 26.42
N ILE A 199 29.55 -16.48 26.73
CA ILE A 199 28.36 -17.34 26.75
C ILE A 199 27.35 -16.88 27.81
N TRP A 200 27.84 -16.52 29.01
CA TRP A 200 26.99 -15.95 30.04
C TRP A 200 26.39 -14.60 29.61
N SER A 201 27.22 -13.73 29.01
CA SER A 201 26.76 -12.43 28.52
C SER A 201 25.74 -12.57 27.38
N LEU A 202 25.86 -13.59 26.52
CA LEU A 202 24.83 -13.96 25.55
C LEU A 202 23.51 -14.31 26.26
N GLY A 203 23.53 -15.19 27.27
CA GLY A 203 22.33 -15.54 28.05
C GLY A 203 21.65 -14.32 28.67
N SER A 204 22.44 -13.41 29.24
CA SER A 204 21.95 -12.13 29.78
C SER A 204 21.36 -11.22 28.70
N THR A 205 21.99 -11.16 27.53
CA THR A 205 21.50 -10.38 26.37
C THR A 205 20.17 -10.93 25.86
N LEU A 206 19.99 -12.25 25.85
CA LEU A 206 18.73 -12.88 25.44
C LEU A 206 17.60 -12.54 26.43
N ILE A 207 17.89 -12.48 27.73
CA ILE A 207 16.90 -12.00 28.73
C ILE A 207 16.51 -10.55 28.43
N GLU A 208 17.50 -9.70 28.14
CA GLU A 208 17.28 -8.29 27.78
C GLU A 208 16.41 -8.13 26.53
N MET A 209 16.61 -8.98 25.51
CA MET A 209 15.78 -8.98 24.30
C MET A 209 14.33 -9.38 24.62
N ALA A 210 14.12 -10.34 25.51
CA ALA A 210 12.82 -10.95 25.82
C ALA A 210 12.06 -10.25 26.97
N LYS A 211 12.25 -8.93 27.17
CA LYS A 211 11.58 -8.11 28.22
C LYS A 211 12.12 -8.26 29.64
N GLY A 212 13.11 -9.11 29.88
CA GLY A 212 13.72 -9.26 31.20
C GLY A 212 14.75 -8.17 31.47
N ASP A 213 14.96 -7.84 32.75
CA ASP A 213 16.09 -7.03 33.19
C ASP A 213 17.19 -7.98 33.68
N PRO A 214 18.34 -8.09 33.00
CA PRO A 214 19.42 -8.97 33.43
C PRO A 214 20.00 -8.61 34.80
N SER A 215 19.72 -7.41 35.32
CA SER A 215 20.08 -7.00 36.68
C SER A 215 19.14 -7.54 37.76
N ASP A 216 17.91 -7.88 37.42
CA ASP A 216 16.95 -8.49 38.35
C ASP A 216 17.33 -9.95 38.60
N LYS A 217 17.62 -10.31 39.85
CA LYS A 217 18.12 -11.64 40.23
C LYS A 217 17.05 -12.44 40.98
N ASP A 218 17.02 -13.74 40.75
CA ASP A 218 16.25 -14.69 41.56
C ASP A 218 16.91 -14.91 42.94
N GLU A 219 16.25 -15.70 43.79
CA GLU A 219 16.73 -16.04 45.15
C GLU A 219 18.10 -16.76 45.14
N LYS A 220 18.52 -17.30 44.00
CA LYS A 220 19.78 -18.01 43.79
C LYS A 220 20.86 -17.13 43.14
N GLY A 221 20.55 -15.85 42.87
CA GLY A 221 21.48 -14.89 42.28
C GLY A 221 21.58 -14.93 40.75
N PHE A 222 20.74 -15.70 40.06
CA PHE A 222 20.71 -15.77 38.60
C PHE A 222 19.80 -14.67 38.01
N PRO A 223 20.11 -14.12 36.83
CA PRO A 223 19.18 -13.25 36.11
C PRO A 223 17.79 -13.92 35.99
N LYS A 224 16.73 -13.21 36.35
CA LYS A 224 15.36 -13.74 36.22
C LYS A 224 15.00 -13.89 34.74
N ILE A 225 14.56 -15.09 34.39
CA ILE A 225 14.01 -15.39 33.07
C ILE A 225 12.52 -15.02 33.07
N PRO A 226 12.01 -14.28 32.07
CA PRO A 226 10.58 -13.96 31.96
C PRO A 226 9.69 -15.22 31.96
N ASN A 227 8.51 -15.15 32.59
CA ASN A 227 7.61 -16.31 32.73
C ASN A 227 6.79 -16.63 31.46
N ASP A 228 6.64 -15.65 30.56
CA ASP A 228 5.77 -15.74 29.36
C ASP A 228 6.58 -16.12 28.10
N ILE A 229 7.53 -17.06 28.23
CA ILE A 229 8.39 -17.52 27.12
C ILE A 229 8.44 -19.05 27.04
N SER A 230 8.81 -19.59 25.89
CA SER A 230 8.83 -21.02 25.63
C SER A 230 9.79 -21.78 26.53
N LYS A 231 9.50 -23.07 26.71
CA LYS A 231 10.37 -23.97 27.46
C LYS A 231 11.73 -24.08 26.78
N GLU A 232 11.75 -24.13 25.46
CA GLU A 232 12.96 -24.23 24.64
C GLU A 232 13.87 -23.01 24.79
N TYR A 233 13.28 -21.80 24.80
CA TYR A 233 14.00 -20.56 25.07
C TYR A 233 14.55 -20.53 26.50
N THR A 234 13.70 -20.89 27.46
CA THR A 234 14.08 -20.96 28.87
C THR A 234 15.25 -21.90 29.09
N GLU A 235 15.21 -23.11 28.52
CA GLU A 235 16.30 -24.09 28.60
C GLU A 235 17.58 -23.54 27.94
N PHE A 236 17.46 -22.89 26.78
CA PHE A 236 18.60 -22.31 26.09
C PHE A 236 19.30 -21.23 26.92
N VAL A 237 18.53 -20.32 27.50
CA VAL A 237 19.04 -19.26 28.38
C VAL A 237 19.65 -19.86 29.65
N GLN A 238 19.00 -20.87 30.25
CA GLN A 238 19.52 -21.56 31.44
C GLN A 238 20.87 -22.24 31.16
N ARG A 239 21.06 -22.85 29.99
CA ARG A 239 22.36 -23.42 29.58
C ARG A 239 23.44 -22.35 29.48
N CYS A 240 23.10 -21.15 29.00
CA CYS A 240 24.05 -20.03 28.96
C CYS A 240 24.42 -19.53 30.37
N LEU A 241 23.52 -19.68 31.34
CA LEU A 241 23.64 -19.17 32.71
C LEU A 241 24.06 -20.24 33.74
N ILE A 242 24.77 -21.30 33.32
CA ILE A 242 25.35 -22.28 34.25
C ILE A 242 26.42 -21.59 35.11
N LEU A 243 26.40 -21.79 36.43
CA LEU A 243 27.31 -21.10 37.35
C LEU A 243 28.78 -21.46 37.08
N GLU A 244 29.07 -22.75 36.97
CA GLU A 244 30.42 -23.28 36.71
C GLU A 244 30.84 -22.98 35.26
N PRO A 245 31.91 -22.19 35.01
CA PRO A 245 32.29 -21.77 33.67
C PRO A 245 32.60 -22.95 32.74
N ASP A 246 33.32 -23.96 33.22
CA ASP A 246 33.73 -25.12 32.43
C ASP A 246 32.56 -26.05 32.08
N ALA A 247 31.43 -25.93 32.79
CA ALA A 247 30.21 -26.66 32.50
C ALA A 247 29.26 -25.91 31.53
N ARG A 248 29.53 -24.63 31.20
CA ARG A 248 28.77 -23.92 30.16
C ARG A 248 29.01 -24.54 28.78
N PRO A 249 28.01 -24.55 27.89
CA PRO A 249 28.19 -25.04 26.54
C PRO A 249 29.14 -24.12 25.74
N SER A 250 29.90 -24.72 24.81
CA SER A 250 30.60 -23.94 23.80
C SER A 250 29.61 -23.32 22.79
N THR A 251 30.08 -22.38 21.96
CA THR A 251 29.27 -21.86 20.84
C THR A 251 28.84 -22.98 19.88
N SER A 252 29.69 -23.99 19.65
CA SER A 252 29.38 -25.17 18.83
C SER A 252 28.26 -26.02 19.42
N ASP A 253 28.22 -26.15 20.75
CA ASP A 253 27.15 -26.86 21.46
C ASP A 253 25.84 -26.08 21.39
N LEU A 254 25.90 -24.75 21.57
CA LEU A 254 24.74 -23.88 21.49
C LEU A 254 24.09 -23.88 20.10
N LYS A 255 24.88 -23.85 19.02
CA LYS A 255 24.37 -23.98 17.64
C LYS A 255 23.49 -25.20 17.43
N ASN A 256 23.69 -26.24 18.23
CA ASN A 256 22.94 -27.49 18.14
C ASN A 256 21.69 -27.56 19.01
N HIS A 257 21.38 -26.52 19.79
CA HIS A 257 20.24 -26.53 20.70
C HIS A 257 18.88 -26.45 19.99
N ILE A 258 17.85 -27.08 20.58
CA ILE A 258 16.48 -27.11 20.05
C ILE A 258 15.92 -25.71 19.77
N PHE A 259 16.18 -24.74 20.66
CA PHE A 259 15.78 -23.33 20.49
C PHE A 259 16.21 -22.72 19.15
N LEU A 260 17.49 -22.85 18.79
CA LEU A 260 18.01 -22.34 17.50
C LEU A 260 17.54 -23.22 16.32
N LYS A 261 17.14 -24.44 16.64
CA LYS A 261 16.54 -25.45 15.77
C LYS A 261 15.00 -25.42 15.81
N ILE A 262 14.34 -24.39 16.33
CA ILE A 262 12.86 -24.31 16.28
C ILE A 262 12.37 -24.27 14.82
N LYS A 263 13.24 -23.92 13.85
CA LYS A 263 13.02 -24.12 12.40
C LYS A 263 13.20 -25.58 11.90
N LEU A 264 13.77 -26.47 12.71
CA LEU A 264 14.20 -27.85 12.39
C LEU A 264 13.39 -28.93 13.12
N TYR A 265 12.83 -28.67 14.30
CA TYR A 265 12.02 -29.67 15.03
C TYR A 265 10.63 -29.92 14.41
N ASP A 266 10.13 -29.00 13.60
CA ASP A 266 8.95 -29.24 12.73
C ASP A 266 9.30 -29.87 11.35
N LYS A 267 10.52 -30.39 11.20
CA LYS A 267 10.93 -31.18 10.02
C LYS A 267 11.13 -32.68 10.29
N GLN A 268 11.10 -33.16 11.54
CA GLN A 268 11.43 -34.57 11.84
C GLN A 268 10.29 -35.44 12.41
N SER A 269 9.11 -34.89 12.72
CA SER A 269 7.95 -35.71 13.15
C SER A 269 6.83 -35.84 12.11
N ILE A 270 6.93 -35.16 10.97
CA ILE A 270 6.12 -35.47 9.79
C ILE A 270 7.08 -35.47 8.60
N ALA A 271 7.63 -36.65 8.28
CA ALA A 271 8.03 -36.86 6.90
C ALA A 271 6.73 -36.71 6.08
N PRO A 272 6.59 -35.68 5.21
CA PRO A 272 5.50 -35.73 4.26
C PRO A 272 5.68 -37.02 3.46
N PRO A 273 4.59 -37.71 3.05
CA PRO A 273 4.73 -38.75 2.05
C PRO A 273 5.59 -38.17 0.92
N LYS A 274 6.63 -38.89 0.49
CA LYS A 274 7.44 -38.54 -0.69
C LYS A 274 6.49 -38.51 -1.89
N LEU A 275 5.80 -37.39 -2.06
CA LEU A 275 4.97 -37.08 -3.20
C LEU A 275 5.89 -36.40 -4.23
N PRO A 276 5.81 -36.80 -5.50
CA PRO A 276 6.63 -36.22 -6.55
C PRO A 276 6.36 -34.70 -6.61
N CYS A 277 7.43 -33.90 -6.46
CA CYS A 277 7.38 -32.45 -6.68
C CYS A 277 7.51 -32.19 -8.18
N ASN A 278 6.64 -31.37 -8.75
CA ASN A 278 6.75 -31.00 -10.16
C ASN A 278 7.84 -29.94 -10.33
N GLU A 279 8.80 -30.17 -11.23
CA GLU A 279 9.68 -29.11 -11.73
C GLU A 279 8.91 -28.23 -12.70
N ILE A 280 8.80 -26.93 -12.37
CA ILE A 280 8.39 -25.93 -13.36
C ILE A 280 9.67 -25.51 -14.11
N LYS A 281 9.87 -26.00 -15.33
CA LYS A 281 10.89 -25.44 -16.22
C LYS A 281 10.39 -24.09 -16.75
N MET A 282 11.07 -23.01 -16.38
CA MET A 282 10.80 -21.65 -16.88
C MET A 282 11.74 -21.30 -18.05
N ASP A 283 11.69 -22.07 -19.13
CA ASP A 283 12.66 -21.92 -20.24
C ASP A 283 12.26 -20.85 -21.29
N SER A 284 11.37 -19.88 -20.99
CA SER A 284 10.93 -18.91 -22.02
C SER A 284 10.30 -17.59 -21.56
N LEU A 285 10.58 -17.09 -20.34
CA LEU A 285 10.12 -15.74 -19.96
C LEU A 285 11.16 -14.71 -20.41
N SER A 286 10.80 -13.85 -21.37
CA SER A 286 11.61 -12.70 -21.76
C SER A 286 11.81 -11.74 -20.59
N ASP A 287 13.00 -11.14 -20.46
CA ASP A 287 13.38 -10.19 -19.39
C ASP A 287 12.48 -8.93 -19.25
N SER A 288 11.46 -8.77 -20.09
CA SER A 288 10.54 -7.62 -20.11
C SER A 288 9.24 -7.81 -19.32
N ILE A 289 8.98 -8.96 -18.69
CA ILE A 289 7.68 -9.27 -18.07
C ILE A 289 7.65 -8.85 -16.58
N ALA A 290 6.81 -7.86 -16.25
CA ALA A 290 6.67 -7.34 -14.88
C ALA A 290 5.80 -8.20 -13.94
N SER A 291 4.96 -9.09 -14.50
CA SER A 291 4.00 -9.91 -13.74
C SER A 291 3.94 -11.35 -14.26
N VAL A 292 4.01 -12.34 -13.36
CA VAL A 292 4.04 -13.77 -13.71
C VAL A 292 2.89 -14.51 -13.01
N THR A 293 2.25 -15.45 -13.72
CA THR A 293 1.21 -16.33 -13.18
C THR A 293 1.59 -17.80 -13.41
N LEU A 294 1.68 -18.62 -12.35
CA LEU A 294 2.08 -20.03 -12.44
C LEU A 294 1.03 -20.95 -11.82
N SER A 295 0.46 -21.85 -12.62
CA SER A 295 -0.50 -22.85 -12.15
C SER A 295 0.21 -24.13 -11.72
N THR A 296 0.23 -24.42 -10.41
CA THR A 296 0.73 -25.68 -9.85
C THR A 296 -0.22 -26.24 -8.79
N ASN A 297 -0.50 -27.55 -8.84
CA ASN A 297 -1.39 -28.23 -7.88
C ASN A 297 -0.64 -28.94 -6.74
N GLY A 298 0.70 -28.89 -6.72
CA GLY A 298 1.55 -29.57 -5.73
C GLY A 298 2.60 -28.64 -5.11
N PRO A 299 3.41 -29.15 -4.15
CA PRO A 299 4.57 -28.42 -3.66
C PRO A 299 5.51 -28.09 -4.81
N ILE A 300 5.97 -26.85 -4.86
CA ILE A 300 6.89 -26.36 -5.90
C ILE A 300 8.33 -26.61 -5.40
N LYS A 301 9.28 -26.97 -6.26
CA LYS A 301 10.71 -26.86 -5.90
C LYS A 301 11.12 -25.38 -5.83
N PRO A 302 12.19 -25.01 -5.12
CA PRO A 302 12.76 -23.66 -5.26
C PRO A 302 13.00 -23.32 -6.73
N PHE A 303 12.60 -22.12 -7.14
CA PHE A 303 12.76 -21.61 -8.48
C PHE A 303 13.16 -20.13 -8.43
N SER A 304 14.04 -19.71 -9.32
CA SER A 304 14.47 -18.32 -9.44
C SER A 304 13.55 -17.55 -10.38
N LEU A 305 13.11 -16.36 -9.98
CA LEU A 305 12.40 -15.43 -10.85
C LEU A 305 13.39 -14.44 -11.50
N PRO A 306 13.18 -14.04 -12.77
CA PRO A 306 13.93 -12.95 -13.37
C PRO A 306 13.79 -11.66 -12.55
N SER A 307 14.85 -10.85 -12.51
CA SER A 307 14.91 -9.59 -11.73
C SER A 307 13.87 -8.54 -12.17
N ALA A 308 13.33 -8.64 -13.38
CA ALA A 308 12.29 -7.74 -13.87
C ALA A 308 10.90 -7.99 -13.24
N VAL A 309 10.66 -9.18 -12.66
CA VAL A 309 9.35 -9.56 -12.12
C VAL A 309 9.09 -8.84 -10.80
N LYS A 310 7.95 -8.13 -10.73
CA LYS A 310 7.49 -7.38 -9.55
C LYS A 310 6.22 -7.94 -8.93
N SER A 311 5.45 -8.73 -9.70
CA SER A 311 4.18 -9.32 -9.26
C SER A 311 4.11 -10.81 -9.61
N LEU A 312 3.70 -11.64 -8.64
CA LEU A 312 3.57 -13.09 -8.79
C LEU A 312 2.17 -13.55 -8.38
N THR A 313 1.52 -14.35 -9.22
CA THR A 313 0.24 -15.00 -8.91
C THR A 313 0.37 -16.52 -9.01
N LEU A 314 -0.02 -17.24 -7.95
CA LEU A 314 -0.07 -18.71 -7.93
C LEU A 314 -1.52 -19.20 -7.78
N PRO A 315 -2.32 -19.24 -8.87
CA PRO A 315 -3.78 -19.43 -8.82
C PRO A 315 -4.23 -20.70 -8.11
N THR A 316 -3.51 -21.81 -8.28
CA THR A 316 -3.92 -23.14 -7.78
C THR A 316 -3.20 -23.57 -6.51
N PHE A 317 -2.34 -22.70 -5.98
CA PHE A 317 -1.44 -23.06 -4.89
C PHE A 317 -2.16 -23.02 -3.53
N ASN A 318 -2.19 -24.16 -2.82
CA ASN A 318 -2.82 -24.29 -1.50
C ASN A 318 -2.03 -25.23 -0.56
N HIS A 319 -0.71 -25.25 -0.68
CA HIS A 319 0.18 -26.11 0.12
C HIS A 319 1.09 -25.26 1.03
N SER A 320 1.82 -25.89 1.95
CA SER A 320 2.88 -25.18 2.69
C SER A 320 4.00 -24.75 1.74
N ILE A 321 4.32 -23.46 1.70
CA ILE A 321 5.45 -22.89 0.98
C ILE A 321 6.71 -23.05 1.81
N LYS A 322 7.42 -24.18 1.68
CA LYS A 322 8.80 -24.32 2.21
C LYS A 322 9.88 -23.93 1.17
N CYS A 323 9.46 -23.65 -0.07
CA CYS A 323 10.30 -23.63 -1.26
C CYS A 323 10.52 -22.25 -1.88
N ILE A 324 9.90 -21.20 -1.35
CA ILE A 324 10.09 -19.83 -1.84
C ILE A 324 11.23 -19.19 -1.04
N GLN A 325 12.43 -19.73 -1.19
CA GLN A 325 13.63 -19.18 -0.53
C GLN A 325 14.44 -18.27 -1.46
N ASP A 326 14.22 -18.34 -2.78
CA ASP A 326 15.01 -17.64 -3.80
C ASP A 326 14.17 -16.71 -4.70
N ILE A 327 13.12 -16.09 -4.15
CA ILE A 327 12.47 -15.01 -4.88
C ILE A 327 13.42 -13.83 -4.96
N SER A 328 13.64 -13.37 -6.19
CA SER A 328 14.32 -12.13 -6.50
C SER A 328 13.91 -11.02 -5.53
N ILE A 329 14.89 -10.30 -4.99
CA ILE A 329 14.77 -9.07 -4.16
C ILE A 329 13.86 -7.99 -4.78
N THR A 330 13.39 -8.18 -6.01
CA THR A 330 12.54 -7.26 -6.78
C THR A 330 11.04 -7.54 -6.66
N LEU A 331 10.61 -8.69 -6.11
CA LEU A 331 9.18 -8.99 -6.00
C LEU A 331 8.52 -8.12 -4.94
N THR A 332 7.51 -7.35 -5.35
CA THR A 332 6.78 -6.43 -4.47
C THR A 332 5.33 -6.84 -4.21
N GLU A 333 4.75 -7.68 -5.08
CA GLU A 333 3.35 -8.09 -5.00
C GLU A 333 3.21 -9.61 -5.10
N LEU A 334 2.38 -10.19 -4.21
CA LEU A 334 2.09 -11.62 -4.18
C LEU A 334 0.58 -11.86 -4.11
N THR A 335 0.06 -12.69 -5.01
CA THR A 335 -1.37 -13.10 -5.03
C THR A 335 -1.49 -14.62 -4.97
N LEU A 336 -2.17 -15.13 -3.95
CA LEU A 336 -2.41 -16.58 -3.75
C LEU A 336 -3.93 -16.83 -3.62
N PRO A 337 -4.66 -17.02 -4.73
CA PRO A 337 -6.11 -17.10 -4.71
C PRO A 337 -6.67 -18.27 -3.88
N LEU A 338 -6.15 -19.49 -4.04
CA LEU A 338 -6.69 -20.68 -3.35
C LEU A 338 -5.98 -21.01 -2.03
N PHE A 339 -5.05 -20.17 -1.57
CA PHE A 339 -4.28 -20.46 -0.38
C PHE A 339 -5.13 -20.32 0.89
N ASN A 340 -5.21 -21.38 1.69
CA ASN A 340 -5.96 -21.43 2.94
C ASN A 340 -5.32 -22.37 4.00
N GLN A 341 -3.99 -22.30 4.14
CA GLN A 341 -3.25 -22.98 5.21
C GLN A 341 -2.78 -21.97 6.25
N LEU A 342 -2.41 -22.43 7.45
CA LEU A 342 -1.73 -21.57 8.43
C LEU A 342 -0.45 -20.98 7.80
N ILE A 343 -0.21 -19.70 8.04
CA ILE A 343 1.01 -19.06 7.55
C ILE A 343 2.10 -19.23 8.60
N ASP A 344 3.17 -19.91 8.21
CA ASP A 344 4.40 -20.05 8.98
C ASP A 344 5.12 -18.68 9.06
N PRO A 345 5.65 -18.24 10.21
CA PRO A 345 6.50 -17.04 10.28
C PRO A 345 7.74 -17.09 9.37
N LEU A 346 8.18 -18.29 8.97
CA LEU A 346 9.32 -18.54 8.08
C LEU A 346 8.95 -18.58 6.60
N TRP A 347 7.66 -18.42 6.30
CA TRP A 347 7.07 -18.58 4.97
C TRP A 347 7.56 -17.53 3.98
N LEU A 348 7.96 -16.35 4.46
CA LEU A 348 8.48 -15.26 3.63
C LEU A 348 9.61 -14.50 4.34
N PRO A 349 10.89 -14.89 4.17
CA PRO A 349 12.03 -14.04 4.49
C PRO A 349 12.17 -12.84 3.52
N ILE A 350 11.16 -12.60 2.66
CA ILE A 350 11.24 -11.65 1.54
C ILE A 350 10.93 -10.24 2.05
N ILE A 351 11.99 -9.48 2.31
CA ILE A 351 11.91 -8.09 2.79
C ILE A 351 11.39 -7.11 1.71
N SER A 352 11.15 -7.56 0.47
CA SER A 352 10.71 -6.71 -0.64
C SER A 352 9.18 -6.67 -0.85
N ILE A 353 8.42 -7.63 -0.33
CA ILE A 353 6.97 -7.71 -0.61
C ILE A 353 6.24 -6.60 0.14
N LYS A 354 5.54 -5.76 -0.62
CA LYS A 354 4.77 -4.63 -0.12
C LYS A 354 3.28 -4.90 -0.11
N SER A 355 2.79 -5.77 -1.00
CA SER A 355 1.37 -6.07 -1.18
C SER A 355 1.11 -7.57 -1.25
N ILE A 356 0.20 -8.06 -0.41
CA ILE A 356 -0.23 -9.46 -0.39
C ILE A 356 -1.75 -9.54 -0.58
N THR A 357 -2.19 -10.40 -1.51
CA THR A 357 -3.60 -10.73 -1.73
C THR A 357 -3.84 -12.22 -1.57
N LEU A 358 -4.70 -12.62 -0.62
CA LEU A 358 -5.11 -14.01 -0.41
C LEU A 358 -6.64 -14.11 -0.57
N ASP A 359 -7.13 -14.80 -1.60
CA ASP A 359 -8.57 -14.79 -1.88
C ASP A 359 -9.32 -15.79 -0.98
N SER A 360 -8.83 -17.01 -0.80
CA SER A 360 -9.50 -18.08 -0.03
C SER A 360 -9.01 -18.23 1.42
N PHE A 361 -8.07 -17.41 1.87
CA PHE A 361 -7.49 -17.54 3.22
C PHE A 361 -8.50 -17.20 4.31
N ASN A 362 -8.70 -18.14 5.23
CA ASN A 362 -9.60 -18.00 6.39
C ASN A 362 -9.07 -18.78 7.62
N GLN A 363 -7.76 -18.79 7.81
CA GLN A 363 -7.11 -19.34 8.99
C GLN A 363 -6.80 -18.23 10.00
N PRO A 364 -6.71 -18.50 11.32
CA PRO A 364 -6.33 -17.49 12.30
C PRO A 364 -4.94 -16.94 11.98
N PHE A 365 -4.74 -15.66 12.26
CA PHE A 365 -3.41 -15.07 12.22
C PHE A 365 -2.60 -15.56 13.41
N LEU A 366 -1.41 -16.11 13.14
CA LEU A 366 -0.39 -16.27 14.17
C LEU A 366 0.41 -14.98 14.25
N LEU A 367 1.02 -14.73 15.42
CA LEU A 367 2.00 -13.66 15.54
C LEU A 367 3.07 -13.87 14.45
N PHE A 368 3.36 -12.84 13.65
CA PHE A 368 4.32 -12.87 12.52
C PHE A 368 3.90 -13.66 11.27
N SER A 369 2.60 -13.86 11.03
CA SER A 369 2.10 -14.51 9.79
C SER A 369 2.39 -13.78 8.48
N PHE A 370 2.96 -12.57 8.45
CA PHE A 370 3.28 -11.87 7.19
C PHE A 370 4.61 -11.12 7.27
N PRO A 371 5.28 -10.87 6.12
CA PRO A 371 6.51 -10.10 6.07
C PRO A 371 6.35 -8.72 6.69
N PHE A 372 7.35 -8.29 7.48
CA PHE A 372 7.38 -6.95 8.07
C PHE A 372 7.34 -5.83 7.01
N SER A 373 7.86 -6.07 5.80
CA SER A 373 7.81 -5.11 4.68
C SER A 373 6.42 -4.88 4.09
N THR A 374 5.44 -5.71 4.46
CA THR A 374 4.08 -5.63 3.91
C THR A 374 3.43 -4.32 4.35
N THR A 375 3.00 -3.52 3.39
CA THR A 375 2.29 -2.25 3.61
C THR A 375 0.82 -2.32 3.20
N SER A 376 0.44 -3.31 2.40
CA SER A 376 -0.92 -3.54 1.92
C SER A 376 -1.26 -5.02 2.06
N LEU A 377 -2.35 -5.32 2.78
CA LEU A 377 -2.86 -6.68 2.96
C LEU A 377 -4.32 -6.74 2.53
N LYS A 378 -4.63 -7.65 1.62
CA LYS A 378 -5.98 -7.91 1.13
C LYS A 378 -6.35 -9.38 1.32
N LEU A 379 -7.38 -9.64 2.11
CA LEU A 379 -7.91 -10.99 2.35
C LEU A 379 -9.36 -11.03 1.92
N ARG A 380 -9.71 -11.85 0.92
CA ARG A 380 -11.11 -11.86 0.45
C ARG A 380 -12.02 -12.67 1.37
N SER A 381 -11.69 -13.92 1.65
CA SER A 381 -12.56 -14.83 2.41
C SER A 381 -12.33 -14.87 3.92
N PHE A 382 -11.43 -14.03 4.45
CA PHE A 382 -11.07 -14.04 5.87
C PHE A 382 -12.21 -13.54 6.76
N ASN A 383 -12.60 -14.34 7.75
CA ASN A 383 -13.65 -14.04 8.72
C ASN A 383 -13.37 -14.69 10.10
N GLN A 384 -12.10 -14.75 10.51
CA GLN A 384 -11.70 -15.15 11.86
C GLN A 384 -11.51 -13.92 12.76
N PRO A 385 -11.61 -14.05 14.10
CA PRO A 385 -11.23 -12.98 15.01
C PRO A 385 -9.80 -12.50 14.75
N ILE A 386 -9.58 -11.19 14.88
CA ILE A 386 -8.25 -10.60 14.74
C ILE A 386 -7.65 -10.54 16.14
N GLU A 387 -6.69 -11.42 16.41
CA GLU A 387 -5.98 -11.41 17.69
C GLU A 387 -5.09 -10.16 17.81
N PRO A 388 -4.83 -9.66 19.03
CA PRO A 388 -3.83 -8.64 19.29
C PRO A 388 -2.49 -8.94 18.60
N TYR A 389 -1.86 -7.93 17.99
CA TYR A 389 -0.53 -8.01 17.37
C TYR A 389 -0.42 -8.95 16.15
N SER A 390 -1.53 -9.51 15.70
CA SER A 390 -1.55 -10.48 14.59
C SER A 390 -1.46 -9.83 13.20
N ILE A 391 -1.73 -8.52 13.12
CA ILE A 391 -1.54 -7.72 11.91
C ILE A 391 -0.15 -7.06 11.96
N PRO A 392 0.65 -7.12 10.86
CA PRO A 392 1.98 -6.54 10.85
C PRO A 392 1.99 -5.03 11.14
N PRO A 393 3.00 -4.54 11.88
CA PRO A 393 3.03 -3.15 12.35
C PRO A 393 3.13 -2.11 11.23
N LEU A 394 3.67 -2.46 10.05
CA LEU A 394 3.86 -1.57 8.90
C LEU A 394 2.69 -1.56 7.88
N ILE A 395 1.60 -2.31 8.14
CA ILE A 395 0.42 -2.27 7.28
C ILE A 395 -0.20 -0.87 7.28
N LYS A 396 -0.23 -0.24 6.11
CA LYS A 396 -0.92 1.03 5.88
C LYS A 396 -2.33 0.83 5.34
N SER A 397 -2.55 -0.18 4.51
CA SER A 397 -3.83 -0.49 3.87
C SER A 397 -4.27 -1.91 4.19
N LEU A 398 -5.41 -2.04 4.87
CA LEU A 398 -6.01 -3.32 5.24
C LEU A 398 -7.38 -3.48 4.58
N ILE A 399 -7.55 -4.55 3.79
CA ILE A 399 -8.80 -4.88 3.12
C ILE A 399 -9.21 -6.30 3.52
N LEU A 400 -10.34 -6.45 4.21
CA LEU A 400 -10.90 -7.76 4.57
C LEU A 400 -12.31 -7.87 3.98
N GLU A 401 -12.46 -8.55 2.83
CA GLU A 401 -13.72 -8.49 2.05
C GLU A 401 -14.89 -9.18 2.76
N SER A 402 -14.69 -10.37 3.30
CA SER A 402 -15.72 -11.19 3.99
C SER A 402 -15.72 -11.06 5.51
N PHE A 403 -14.90 -10.20 6.09
CA PHE A 403 -14.77 -10.09 7.55
C PHE A 403 -16.00 -9.47 8.19
N ASN A 404 -16.56 -10.15 9.18
CA ASN A 404 -17.73 -9.74 9.95
C ASN A 404 -17.67 -10.21 11.42
N GLN A 405 -16.47 -10.28 11.99
CA GLN A 405 -16.26 -10.52 13.43
C GLN A 405 -16.16 -9.20 14.19
N PRO A 406 -16.45 -9.15 15.50
CA PRO A 406 -16.26 -7.94 16.30
C PRO A 406 -14.84 -7.38 16.13
N ILE A 407 -14.74 -6.07 15.95
CA ILE A 407 -13.45 -5.39 16.00
C ILE A 407 -13.12 -5.21 17.48
N ASP A 408 -12.08 -5.86 17.95
CA ASP A 408 -11.48 -5.67 19.26
C ASP A 408 -9.99 -5.42 19.08
N PHE A 409 -9.63 -4.25 18.53
CA PHE A 409 -8.24 -3.81 18.65
C PHE A 409 -8.06 -3.47 20.14
N PRO A 410 -7.20 -4.18 20.88
CA PRO A 410 -7.10 -4.01 22.32
C PRO A 410 -6.71 -2.56 22.63
N THR A 411 -7.70 -1.76 23.04
CA THR A 411 -7.47 -0.43 23.54
C THR A 411 -7.15 -0.52 25.01
N ARG A 412 -5.90 -0.16 25.36
CA ARG A 412 -5.37 -0.06 26.73
C ARG A 412 -5.27 -1.46 27.33
N TYR A 413 -4.08 -2.00 27.57
CA TYR A 413 -3.39 -1.65 28.80
C TYR A 413 -1.86 -1.73 28.78
N PHE A 414 -1.16 -2.25 27.76
CA PHE A 414 0.31 -2.40 27.83
C PHE A 414 1.06 -2.45 26.47
N SER A 415 0.97 -1.42 25.60
CA SER A 415 1.94 -1.28 24.48
C SER A 415 1.98 0.12 23.84
N PRO A 416 3.14 0.65 23.42
CA PRO A 416 3.28 1.88 22.62
C PRO A 416 3.14 1.67 21.09
N ILE A 417 2.89 0.45 20.61
CA ILE A 417 2.82 0.20 19.16
C ILE A 417 1.46 0.66 18.62
N GLU A 418 1.39 1.91 18.16
CA GLU A 418 0.28 2.36 17.32
C GLU A 418 0.37 1.64 15.95
N TYR A 419 -0.63 0.83 15.62
CA TYR A 419 -0.75 0.22 14.29
C TYR A 419 -0.63 1.31 13.21
N SER A 420 0.20 1.12 12.17
CA SER A 420 0.37 2.13 11.11
C SER A 420 -0.75 2.16 10.06
N ILE A 421 -1.88 1.47 10.32
CA ILE A 421 -3.00 1.37 9.39
C ILE A 421 -3.61 2.75 9.20
N THR A 422 -3.58 3.24 7.98
CA THR A 422 -4.15 4.54 7.58
C THR A 422 -5.44 4.37 6.78
N SER A 423 -5.64 3.22 6.12
CA SER A 423 -6.80 2.88 5.31
C SER A 423 -7.37 1.52 5.70
N LEU A 424 -8.64 1.47 6.08
CA LEU A 424 -9.36 0.27 6.48
C LEU A 424 -10.61 0.07 5.61
N THR A 425 -10.67 -1.06 4.89
CA THR A 425 -11.83 -1.42 4.05
C THR A 425 -12.40 -2.77 4.47
N LEU A 426 -13.63 -2.75 5.02
CA LEU A 426 -14.36 -3.95 5.44
C LEU A 426 -15.74 -4.03 4.74
N PRO A 427 -15.80 -4.50 3.49
CA PRO A 427 -17.03 -4.59 2.70
C PRO A 427 -18.17 -5.34 3.38
N SER A 428 -17.91 -6.53 3.94
CA SER A 428 -18.94 -7.39 4.56
C SER A 428 -19.14 -7.17 6.06
N PHE A 429 -18.53 -6.13 6.65
CA PHE A 429 -18.59 -5.89 8.08
C PHE A 429 -19.89 -5.17 8.47
N ASN A 430 -20.61 -5.74 9.45
CA ASN A 430 -21.85 -5.20 9.99
C ASN A 430 -22.03 -5.50 11.49
N GLN A 431 -20.93 -5.51 12.26
CA GLN A 431 -20.98 -5.66 13.73
C GLN A 431 -20.98 -4.31 14.43
N PHE A 432 -21.51 -4.26 15.65
CA PHE A 432 -21.49 -3.05 16.46
C PHE A 432 -20.04 -2.66 16.80
N ILE A 433 -19.69 -1.37 16.62
CA ILE A 433 -18.36 -0.84 16.92
C ILE A 433 -18.44 -0.09 18.25
N LYS A 434 -17.78 -0.65 19.28
CA LYS A 434 -17.66 0.03 20.58
C LYS A 434 -16.84 1.32 20.43
N PRO A 435 -17.17 2.39 21.17
CA PRO A 435 -16.38 3.61 21.19
C PRO A 435 -14.90 3.35 21.51
N LYS A 436 -14.01 4.14 20.89
CA LYS A 436 -12.57 4.17 21.10
C LYS A 436 -11.78 2.97 20.59
N ILE A 437 -12.41 1.91 20.08
CA ILE A 437 -11.72 0.69 19.60
C ILE A 437 -10.93 0.91 18.31
N ILE A 438 -11.42 1.73 17.39
CA ILE A 438 -10.75 1.96 16.11
C ILE A 438 -9.48 2.79 16.31
N SER A 439 -8.35 2.30 15.79
CA SER A 439 -7.02 2.92 15.96
C SER A 439 -6.98 4.39 15.52
N PRO A 440 -6.38 5.31 16.32
CA PRO A 440 -6.19 6.72 15.98
C PRO A 440 -5.32 7.00 14.74
N SER A 441 -4.61 6.00 14.22
CA SER A 441 -3.82 6.12 12.99
C SER A 441 -4.66 6.07 11.72
N ILE A 442 -5.88 5.53 11.79
CA ILE A 442 -6.74 5.34 10.62
C ILE A 442 -7.29 6.69 10.16
N THR A 443 -7.16 6.96 8.86
CA THR A 443 -7.60 8.22 8.22
C THR A 443 -8.70 8.02 7.17
N SER A 444 -8.86 6.81 6.64
CA SER A 444 -9.92 6.43 5.70
C SER A 444 -10.57 5.12 6.12
N ILE A 445 -11.91 5.10 6.19
CA ILE A 445 -12.72 3.91 6.48
C ILE A 445 -13.76 3.72 5.40
N LYS A 446 -13.86 2.47 4.93
CA LYS A 446 -14.87 2.04 3.97
C LYS A 446 -15.58 0.77 4.43
N PHE A 447 -16.89 0.87 4.67
CA PHE A 447 -17.75 -0.24 5.05
C PHE A 447 -18.94 -0.37 4.09
N GLU A 448 -18.95 -1.38 3.22
CA GLU A 448 -19.97 -1.47 2.16
C GLU A 448 -21.37 -1.80 2.72
N ILE A 449 -21.49 -2.79 3.61
CA ILE A 449 -22.78 -3.25 4.14
C ILE A 449 -23.09 -2.78 5.57
N PHE A 450 -22.23 -1.99 6.21
CA PHE A 450 -22.39 -1.58 7.60
C PHE A 450 -23.63 -0.72 7.81
N ASN A 451 -24.46 -1.13 8.77
CA ASN A 451 -25.71 -0.47 9.14
C ASN A 451 -26.00 -0.61 10.65
N GLN A 452 -24.96 -0.51 11.49
CA GLN A 452 -25.10 -0.51 12.95
C GLN A 452 -25.13 0.92 13.51
N PRO A 453 -25.77 1.16 14.67
CA PRO A 453 -25.75 2.48 15.31
C PRO A 453 -24.33 2.96 15.59
N ILE A 454 -24.10 4.28 15.42
CA ILE A 454 -22.82 4.93 15.72
C ILE A 454 -23.03 6.00 16.79
N SER A 455 -22.18 6.00 17.79
CA SER A 455 -22.16 6.98 18.88
C SER A 455 -20.94 7.90 18.75
N PRO A 456 -20.85 8.98 19.53
CA PRO A 456 -19.60 9.71 19.71
C PRO A 456 -18.45 8.75 20.05
N ASP A 457 -17.25 9.07 19.58
CA ASP A 457 -16.02 8.27 19.71
C ASP A 457 -16.05 6.87 19.06
N THR A 458 -17.08 6.48 18.30
CA THR A 458 -17.04 5.25 17.48
C THR A 458 -15.91 5.30 16.45
N PHE A 459 -15.67 6.47 15.87
CA PHE A 459 -14.58 6.72 14.91
C PHE A 459 -13.58 7.73 15.49
N PRO A 460 -12.27 7.55 15.25
CA PRO A 460 -11.26 8.42 15.82
C PRO A 460 -11.22 9.80 15.13
N PRO A 461 -10.69 10.85 15.80
CA PRO A 461 -10.54 12.20 15.24
C PRO A 461 -9.56 12.33 14.05
N SER A 462 -8.88 11.25 13.68
CA SER A 462 -7.98 11.17 12.54
C SER A 462 -8.70 10.93 11.21
N ILE A 463 -9.97 10.50 11.24
CA ILE A 463 -10.71 10.10 10.03
C ILE A 463 -11.00 11.32 9.14
N THR A 464 -10.53 11.27 7.91
CA THR A 464 -10.77 12.28 6.87
C THR A 464 -11.75 11.80 5.80
N GLU A 465 -11.87 10.48 5.61
CA GLU A 465 -12.78 9.86 4.65
C GLU A 465 -13.59 8.75 5.33
N LEU A 466 -14.91 8.83 5.22
CA LEU A 466 -15.84 7.85 5.79
C LEU A 466 -16.89 7.46 4.74
N ILE A 467 -16.83 6.20 4.29
CA ILE A 467 -17.68 5.66 3.23
C ILE A 467 -18.51 4.49 3.76
N MET A 468 -19.82 4.68 3.88
CA MET A 468 -20.76 3.68 4.38
C MET A 468 -22.01 3.60 3.49
N PRO A 469 -21.94 2.99 2.29
CA PRO A 469 -23.02 2.97 1.32
C PRO A 469 -24.28 2.22 1.77
N SER A 470 -24.23 1.33 2.76
CA SER A 470 -25.46 0.68 3.28
C SER A 470 -25.99 1.27 4.60
N PHE A 471 -25.37 2.33 5.11
CA PHE A 471 -25.73 2.91 6.40
C PHE A 471 -27.06 3.67 6.34
N ASN A 472 -28.01 3.33 7.21
CA ASN A 472 -29.31 3.97 7.35
C ASN A 472 -29.77 4.12 8.82
N GLN A 473 -28.82 4.25 9.74
CA GLN A 473 -29.12 4.53 11.15
C GLN A 473 -29.22 6.04 11.42
N THR A 474 -29.85 6.41 12.53
CA THR A 474 -29.91 7.82 12.96
C THR A 474 -28.51 8.29 13.37
N ILE A 475 -28.12 9.48 12.90
CA ILE A 475 -26.87 10.14 13.29
C ILE A 475 -27.16 11.08 14.45
N THR A 476 -26.41 10.95 15.54
CA THR A 476 -26.44 11.89 16.66
C THR A 476 -25.25 12.84 16.60
N GLN A 477 -25.33 13.94 17.36
CA GLN A 477 -24.27 14.94 17.40
C GLN A 477 -22.96 14.30 17.90
N GLY A 478 -21.88 14.49 17.13
CA GLY A 478 -20.57 13.95 17.46
C GLY A 478 -20.28 12.54 16.95
N SER A 479 -21.26 11.81 16.39
CA SER A 479 -21.01 10.47 15.82
C SER A 479 -20.13 10.49 14.58
N ILE A 480 -20.15 11.58 13.81
CA ILE A 480 -19.23 11.80 12.68
C ILE A 480 -18.10 12.72 13.17
N PRO A 481 -16.82 12.30 13.09
CA PRO A 481 -15.70 13.10 13.59
C PRO A 481 -15.56 14.46 12.90
N PRO A 482 -15.09 15.50 13.61
CA PRO A 482 -14.92 16.84 13.06
C PRO A 482 -13.78 16.95 12.03
N SER A 483 -12.99 15.90 11.82
CA SER A 483 -11.93 15.80 10.82
C SER A 483 -12.40 15.35 9.44
N VAL A 484 -13.62 14.81 9.32
CA VAL A 484 -14.14 14.19 8.09
C VAL A 484 -14.32 15.24 6.98
N LYS A 485 -13.65 15.02 5.85
CA LYS A 485 -13.74 15.86 4.63
C LYS A 485 -14.64 15.24 3.57
N THR A 486 -14.64 13.91 3.46
CA THR A 486 -15.45 13.15 2.50
C THR A 486 -16.39 12.21 3.25
N LEU A 487 -17.69 12.39 3.06
CA LEU A 487 -18.73 11.57 3.70
C LEU A 487 -19.66 10.96 2.65
N VAL A 488 -19.75 9.63 2.64
CA VAL A 488 -20.67 8.89 1.75
C VAL A 488 -21.58 8.00 2.59
N LEU A 489 -22.89 8.24 2.52
CA LEU A 489 -23.91 7.44 3.19
C LEU A 489 -24.96 6.99 2.17
N GLY A 490 -24.92 5.75 1.72
CA GLY A 490 -25.70 5.34 0.55
C GLY A 490 -27.17 5.10 0.89
N SER A 491 -27.47 4.13 1.74
CA SER A 491 -28.84 3.78 2.12
C SER A 491 -29.52 4.80 3.06
N PHE A 492 -28.81 5.86 3.43
CA PHE A 492 -29.27 6.82 4.42
C PHE A 492 -30.46 7.64 3.91
N ASN A 493 -31.61 7.47 4.55
CA ASN A 493 -32.82 8.25 4.29
C ASN A 493 -33.48 8.76 5.58
N GLN A 494 -32.67 9.04 6.60
CA GLN A 494 -33.15 9.58 7.89
C GLN A 494 -33.14 11.12 7.90
N THR A 495 -33.97 11.72 8.76
CA THR A 495 -33.98 13.19 8.92
C THR A 495 -32.82 13.67 9.78
N PHE A 496 -32.22 14.80 9.44
CA PHE A 496 -31.19 15.46 10.24
C PHE A 496 -31.74 16.32 11.40
N LYS A 497 -32.84 15.92 12.05
CA LYS A 497 -33.47 16.70 13.13
C LYS A 497 -32.87 16.31 14.50
N LEU A 498 -32.37 17.29 15.25
CA LEU A 498 -32.11 17.13 16.69
C LEU A 498 -33.45 16.93 17.40
N LYS A 499 -33.59 15.86 18.19
CA LYS A 499 -34.72 15.74 19.13
C LYS A 499 -34.58 16.89 20.12
N SER A 500 -35.53 17.82 20.12
CA SER A 500 -35.58 18.90 21.11
C SER A 500 -35.91 18.29 22.46
N ASN A 501 -34.90 18.06 23.29
CA ASN A 501 -35.16 17.87 24.72
C ASN A 501 -35.49 19.25 25.31
N THR A 502 -36.61 19.28 26.00
CA THR A 502 -37.19 20.40 26.72
C THR A 502 -36.20 21.12 27.63
N SER A 503 -36.31 22.46 27.62
CA SER A 503 -35.92 23.43 28.65
C SER A 503 -34.49 23.41 29.20
N SER A 504 -33.86 24.59 29.08
CA SER A 504 -32.65 25.04 29.79
C SER A 504 -31.36 24.28 29.54
N GLN A 505 -30.53 24.82 28.64
CA GLN A 505 -29.10 25.00 28.92
C GLN A 505 -28.49 26.03 27.96
N LYS A 506 -28.06 27.16 28.55
CA LYS A 506 -27.08 28.07 27.95
C LYS A 506 -25.80 27.27 27.72
N ILE A 507 -25.51 26.85 26.50
CA ILE A 507 -24.19 26.32 26.13
C ILE A 507 -23.75 26.95 24.82
N ASN A 508 -22.53 27.48 24.88
CA ASN A 508 -21.67 28.02 23.84
C ASN A 508 -21.95 27.51 22.42
N LYS A 509 -21.91 28.45 21.47
CA LYS A 509 -21.52 28.43 20.04
C LYS A 509 -21.06 27.08 19.38
N ILE A 510 -21.72 25.97 19.65
CA ILE A 510 -21.49 24.67 19.01
C ILE A 510 -22.50 24.59 17.86
N SER A 511 -22.00 24.34 16.65
CA SER A 511 -22.86 24.19 15.47
C SER A 511 -23.84 23.03 15.69
N ASN A 512 -25.15 23.30 15.72
CA ASN A 512 -26.25 22.32 15.79
C ASN A 512 -26.38 21.43 14.53
N LEU A 513 -25.29 21.21 13.79
CA LEU A 513 -25.26 20.44 12.56
C LEU A 513 -24.82 19.01 12.87
N LEU A 514 -25.60 18.03 12.42
CA LEU A 514 -25.25 16.60 12.54
C LEU A 514 -24.11 16.21 11.59
N ILE A 515 -23.95 16.93 10.48
CA ILE A 515 -22.81 16.81 9.57
C ILE A 515 -21.76 17.86 9.96
N PRO A 516 -20.49 17.48 10.23
CA PRO A 516 -19.44 18.42 10.61
C PRO A 516 -19.15 19.49 9.55
N SER A 517 -18.71 20.66 10.01
CA SER A 517 -18.33 21.80 9.16
C SER A 517 -17.03 21.57 8.36
N SER A 518 -16.29 20.49 8.61
CA SER A 518 -15.14 20.07 7.82
C SER A 518 -15.50 19.33 6.53
N VAL A 519 -16.74 18.83 6.41
CA VAL A 519 -17.17 18.05 5.24
C VAL A 519 -17.22 18.94 3.99
N THR A 520 -16.46 18.57 2.96
CA THR A 520 -16.37 19.29 1.68
C THR A 520 -16.99 18.53 0.52
N SER A 521 -17.02 17.19 0.58
CA SER A 521 -17.73 16.33 -0.37
C SER A 521 -18.73 15.46 0.39
N LEU A 522 -20.01 15.57 0.02
CA LEU A 522 -21.11 14.84 0.63
C LEU A 522 -21.91 14.09 -0.43
N ARG A 523 -22.05 12.78 -0.23
CA ARG A 523 -22.86 11.91 -1.09
C ARG A 523 -23.87 11.11 -0.27
N LEU A 524 -25.15 11.29 -0.58
CA LEU A 524 -26.24 10.53 0.03
C LEU A 524 -27.06 9.81 -1.06
N GLU A 525 -26.91 8.49 -1.23
CA GLU A 525 -27.43 7.77 -2.42
C GLU A 525 -28.97 7.71 -2.45
N LEU A 526 -29.58 7.29 -1.34
CA LEU A 526 -31.02 7.05 -1.16
C LEU A 526 -31.74 8.17 -0.41
N PHE A 527 -31.04 9.24 -0.04
CA PHE A 527 -31.62 10.34 0.73
C PHE A 527 -32.69 11.09 -0.06
N ASN A 528 -33.90 11.14 0.50
CA ASN A 528 -35.06 11.82 -0.07
C ASN A 528 -35.92 12.51 1.00
N GLN A 529 -35.28 13.01 2.07
CA GLN A 529 -35.94 13.79 3.12
C GLN A 529 -35.90 15.30 2.80
N PRO A 530 -36.87 16.11 3.29
CA PRO A 530 -36.86 17.57 3.09
C PRO A 530 -35.56 18.23 3.58
N ILE A 531 -35.06 19.19 2.80
CA ILE A 531 -33.84 19.95 3.13
C ILE A 531 -34.16 21.41 3.48
N THR A 532 -33.49 21.93 4.50
CA THR A 532 -33.63 23.29 5.02
C THR A 532 -32.28 24.00 5.03
N THR A 533 -32.26 25.29 5.37
CA THR A 533 -31.04 26.11 5.47
C THR A 533 -30.03 25.59 6.51
N LYS A 534 -30.45 24.71 7.43
CA LYS A 534 -29.60 24.09 8.46
C LYS A 534 -29.27 22.62 8.16
N THR A 535 -29.68 22.07 7.03
CA THR A 535 -29.46 20.65 6.74
C THR A 535 -28.00 20.35 6.39
N PHE A 536 -27.34 21.25 5.65
CA PHE A 536 -26.00 21.06 5.14
C PHE A 536 -25.06 22.17 5.62
N PRO A 537 -23.81 21.85 6.04
CA PRO A 537 -22.82 22.87 6.38
C PRO A 537 -22.40 23.69 5.15
N SER A 538 -22.00 24.94 5.38
CA SER A 538 -21.61 25.89 4.31
C SER A 538 -20.27 25.56 3.63
N SER A 539 -19.51 24.61 4.19
CA SER A 539 -18.23 24.14 3.68
C SER A 539 -18.33 23.17 2.50
N ILE A 540 -19.52 22.60 2.25
CA ILE A 540 -19.71 21.62 1.17
C ILE A 540 -19.48 22.29 -0.20
N THR A 541 -18.55 21.70 -0.96
CA THR A 541 -18.21 22.09 -2.33
C THR A 541 -18.71 21.10 -3.37
N GLU A 542 -18.96 19.84 -2.99
CA GLU A 542 -19.58 18.81 -3.81
C GLU A 542 -20.75 18.14 -3.09
N LEU A 543 -21.93 18.15 -3.72
CA LEU A 543 -23.15 17.57 -3.19
C LEU A 543 -23.77 16.61 -4.22
N ILE A 544 -23.89 15.35 -3.85
CA ILE A 544 -24.42 14.28 -4.69
C ILE A 544 -25.61 13.63 -3.98
N LEU A 545 -26.83 13.86 -4.48
CA LEU A 545 -28.06 13.28 -3.94
C LEU A 545 -28.86 12.56 -5.06
N PRO A 546 -28.47 11.33 -5.42
CA PRO A 546 -29.03 10.64 -6.57
C PRO A 546 -30.52 10.35 -6.45
N SER A 547 -31.03 9.92 -5.29
CA SER A 547 -32.46 9.62 -5.12
C SER A 547 -33.31 10.79 -4.64
N PHE A 548 -32.72 11.96 -4.44
CA PHE A 548 -33.42 13.12 -3.90
C PHE A 548 -34.41 13.71 -4.92
N ASN A 549 -35.66 13.84 -4.50
CA ASN A 549 -36.75 14.42 -5.27
C ASN A 549 -37.78 15.12 -4.36
N GLN A 550 -37.31 15.96 -3.43
CA GLN A 550 -38.14 16.86 -2.62
C GLN A 550 -38.03 18.31 -3.09
N THR A 551 -38.94 19.19 -2.69
CA THR A 551 -38.85 20.63 -2.99
C THR A 551 -37.54 21.22 -2.45
N ILE A 552 -36.88 22.05 -3.25
CA ILE A 552 -35.68 22.79 -2.85
C ILE A 552 -36.06 24.25 -2.68
N ASN A 553 -35.97 24.74 -1.45
CA ASN A 553 -36.19 26.15 -1.14
C ASN A 553 -34.89 26.95 -1.29
N THR A 554 -35.02 28.25 -1.53
CA THR A 554 -33.87 29.17 -1.58
C THR A 554 -33.08 29.12 -0.27
N GLY A 555 -31.75 28.96 -0.39
CA GLY A 555 -30.85 28.83 0.76
C GLY A 555 -30.71 27.41 1.34
N SER A 556 -31.48 26.42 0.90
CA SER A 556 -31.32 25.02 1.34
C SER A 556 -30.05 24.35 0.79
N ILE A 557 -29.48 24.88 -0.30
CA ILE A 557 -28.24 24.39 -0.90
C ILE A 557 -27.07 25.31 -0.46
N PRO A 558 -25.92 24.77 -0.02
CA PRO A 558 -24.79 25.57 0.47
C PRO A 558 -24.26 26.60 -0.54
N SER A 559 -24.00 27.83 -0.09
CA SER A 559 -23.62 28.95 -0.96
C SER A 559 -22.23 28.83 -1.60
N LYS A 560 -21.34 27.98 -1.08
CA LYS A 560 -20.00 27.73 -1.63
C LYS A 560 -19.94 26.54 -2.61
N LEU A 561 -21.08 25.90 -2.87
CA LEU A 561 -21.15 24.67 -3.66
C LEU A 561 -20.61 24.87 -5.08
N LYS A 562 -19.72 23.96 -5.53
CA LYS A 562 -19.14 23.96 -6.90
C LYS A 562 -19.76 22.90 -7.79
N SER A 563 -20.13 21.75 -7.23
CA SER A 563 -20.68 20.60 -7.97
C SER A 563 -21.99 20.13 -7.34
N LEU A 564 -23.06 20.11 -8.12
CA LEU A 564 -24.37 19.61 -7.72
C LEU A 564 -24.84 18.49 -8.66
N LYS A 565 -25.13 17.32 -8.09
CA LYS A 565 -25.68 16.18 -8.84
C LYS A 565 -26.93 15.63 -8.16
N LEU A 566 -28.09 15.79 -8.81
CA LEU A 566 -29.37 15.25 -8.37
C LEU A 566 -29.93 14.34 -9.46
N LYS A 567 -29.72 13.03 -9.33
CA LYS A 567 -29.96 12.09 -10.44
C LYS A 567 -31.46 12.00 -10.77
N SER A 568 -32.27 11.66 -9.78
CA SER A 568 -33.71 11.39 -9.91
C SER A 568 -34.59 12.63 -9.69
N PHE A 569 -33.99 13.82 -9.57
CA PHE A 569 -34.73 15.04 -9.26
C PHE A 569 -35.52 15.53 -10.47
N ASN A 570 -36.83 15.73 -10.29
CA ASN A 570 -37.74 16.18 -11.35
C ASN A 570 -38.87 17.06 -10.79
N ARG A 571 -38.53 18.10 -10.02
CA ARG A 571 -39.48 19.11 -9.52
C ARG A 571 -39.09 20.49 -9.96
N SER A 572 -40.06 21.41 -10.03
CA SER A 572 -39.77 22.82 -10.32
C SER A 572 -38.79 23.39 -9.29
N ILE A 573 -37.78 24.11 -9.75
CA ILE A 573 -36.80 24.79 -8.92
C ILE A 573 -37.04 26.30 -9.05
N PRO A 574 -37.33 27.02 -7.94
CA PRO A 574 -37.46 28.47 -7.99
C PRO A 574 -36.17 29.15 -8.46
N SER A 575 -36.29 30.30 -9.14
CA SER A 575 -35.12 31.10 -9.56
C SER A 575 -34.23 31.44 -8.36
N LYS A 576 -32.91 31.53 -8.58
CA LYS A 576 -31.88 31.79 -7.54
C LYS A 576 -31.72 30.71 -6.45
N THR A 577 -32.38 29.55 -6.59
CA THR A 577 -32.24 28.44 -5.64
C THR A 577 -30.90 27.71 -5.77
N ILE A 578 -30.41 27.51 -7.00
CA ILE A 578 -29.09 26.93 -7.24
C ILE A 578 -28.04 28.05 -7.04
N PRO A 579 -27.02 27.86 -6.18
CA PRO A 579 -26.01 28.89 -5.90
C PRO A 579 -25.22 29.31 -7.13
N ILE A 580 -24.87 30.60 -7.20
CA ILE A 580 -24.07 31.18 -8.30
C ILE A 580 -22.68 30.53 -8.41
N SER A 581 -22.16 29.94 -7.33
CA SER A 581 -20.84 29.31 -7.28
C SER A 581 -20.75 27.98 -8.04
N VAL A 582 -21.88 27.39 -8.43
CA VAL A 582 -21.93 26.06 -9.06
C VAL A 582 -21.37 26.13 -10.48
N THR A 583 -20.32 25.34 -10.73
CA THR A 583 -19.68 25.22 -12.06
C THR A 583 -20.01 23.90 -12.75
N LYS A 584 -20.48 22.90 -12.01
CA LYS A 584 -20.92 21.59 -12.53
C LYS A 584 -22.34 21.29 -12.03
N LEU A 585 -23.31 21.27 -12.93
CA LEU A 585 -24.72 20.99 -12.62
C LEU A 585 -25.18 19.75 -13.40
N ARG A 586 -25.63 18.72 -12.68
CA ARG A 586 -26.09 17.45 -13.27
C ARG A 586 -27.46 17.06 -12.72
N LEU A 587 -28.49 17.19 -13.55
CA LEU A 587 -29.88 16.84 -13.28
C LEU A 587 -30.43 15.89 -14.37
N PRO A 588 -29.90 14.66 -14.46
CA PRO A 588 -30.16 13.74 -15.57
C PRO A 588 -31.59 13.17 -15.67
N SER A 589 -32.49 13.48 -14.73
CA SER A 589 -33.93 13.16 -14.82
C SER A 589 -34.82 14.40 -14.77
N PHE A 590 -34.25 15.60 -14.78
CA PHE A 590 -35.02 16.84 -14.69
C PHE A 590 -35.63 17.21 -16.03
N ASN A 591 -36.96 17.09 -16.13
CA ASN A 591 -37.78 17.39 -17.30
C ASN A 591 -38.89 18.42 -16.95
N GLN A 592 -38.50 19.51 -16.29
CA GLN A 592 -39.40 20.62 -15.96
C GLN A 592 -39.08 21.83 -16.84
N ILE A 593 -40.01 22.79 -16.91
CA ILE A 593 -39.79 24.06 -17.60
C ILE A 593 -38.60 24.79 -16.96
N ILE A 594 -37.61 25.12 -17.78
CA ILE A 594 -36.45 25.90 -17.38
C ILE A 594 -36.80 27.38 -17.49
N LYS A 595 -36.89 28.08 -16.35
CA LYS A 595 -37.07 29.54 -16.31
C LYS A 595 -35.74 30.26 -16.57
N PRO A 596 -35.76 31.51 -17.08
CA PRO A 596 -34.56 32.33 -17.15
C PRO A 596 -33.83 32.41 -15.80
N LYS A 597 -32.49 32.42 -15.83
CA LYS A 597 -31.62 32.44 -14.63
C LYS A 597 -31.73 31.18 -13.75
N PHE A 598 -32.28 30.08 -14.26
CA PHE A 598 -32.25 28.77 -13.60
C PHE A 598 -30.82 28.23 -13.47
N ILE A 599 -30.05 28.29 -14.57
CA ILE A 599 -28.68 27.81 -14.63
C ILE A 599 -27.75 28.92 -14.15
N PRO A 600 -26.84 28.66 -13.20
CA PRO A 600 -25.85 29.63 -12.76
C PRO A 600 -24.98 30.14 -13.92
N PRO A 601 -24.69 31.46 -13.99
CA PRO A 601 -24.00 32.09 -15.12
C PRO A 601 -22.53 31.67 -15.31
N ILE A 602 -21.91 31.00 -14.32
CA ILE A 602 -20.54 30.49 -14.42
C ILE A 602 -20.47 28.97 -14.66
N THR A 603 -21.61 28.33 -14.94
CA THR A 603 -21.69 26.88 -15.15
C THR A 603 -20.84 26.49 -16.35
N LYS A 604 -19.86 25.58 -16.15
CA LYS A 604 -18.99 25.06 -17.22
C LYS A 604 -19.48 23.73 -17.76
N SER A 605 -20.03 22.88 -16.90
CA SER A 605 -20.56 21.56 -17.26
C SER A 605 -22.02 21.43 -16.86
N LEU A 606 -22.88 21.15 -17.83
CA LEU A 606 -24.32 21.04 -17.66
C LEU A 606 -24.83 19.71 -18.21
N SER A 607 -25.64 19.00 -17.42
CA SER A 607 -26.35 17.81 -17.86
C SER A 607 -27.80 17.84 -17.39
N LEU A 608 -28.74 17.73 -18.31
CA LEU A 608 -30.18 17.84 -18.07
C LEU A 608 -30.96 16.77 -18.85
N SER A 609 -32.15 16.40 -18.38
CA SER A 609 -33.12 15.60 -19.16
C SER A 609 -34.18 16.50 -19.78
N PHE A 610 -33.76 17.30 -20.75
CA PHE A 610 -34.56 18.38 -21.30
C PHE A 610 -35.08 18.02 -22.69
N ASN A 611 -36.36 18.26 -22.99
CA ASN A 611 -36.95 18.00 -24.31
C ASN A 611 -37.88 19.14 -24.81
N GLN A 612 -37.54 20.39 -24.52
CA GLN A 612 -38.24 21.57 -25.04
C GLN A 612 -37.33 22.30 -26.05
N HIS A 613 -37.86 23.24 -26.83
CA HIS A 613 -37.03 24.02 -27.76
C HIS A 613 -35.92 24.78 -27.04
N ILE A 614 -34.73 24.80 -27.62
CA ILE A 614 -33.58 25.54 -27.10
C ILE A 614 -33.63 26.94 -27.70
N THR A 615 -33.55 27.96 -26.84
CA THR A 615 -33.31 29.35 -27.26
C THR A 615 -31.88 29.75 -26.90
N PRO A 616 -31.26 30.71 -27.62
CA PRO A 616 -29.87 31.10 -27.40
C PRO A 616 -29.54 31.50 -25.95
N ASP A 617 -30.50 32.13 -25.24
CA ASP A 617 -30.33 32.61 -23.87
C ASP A 617 -30.61 31.55 -22.79
N LEU A 618 -31.09 30.37 -23.19
CA LEU A 618 -31.50 29.33 -22.23
C LEU A 618 -30.28 28.73 -21.51
N ILE A 619 -29.18 28.51 -22.25
CA ILE A 619 -27.96 27.89 -21.76
C ILE A 619 -26.88 28.98 -21.67
N PRO A 620 -26.29 29.24 -20.48
CA PRO A 620 -25.27 30.26 -20.35
C PRO A 620 -24.07 30.04 -21.27
N SER A 621 -23.51 31.14 -21.81
CA SER A 621 -22.34 31.11 -22.68
C SER A 621 -21.07 30.54 -22.03
N SER A 622 -21.04 30.45 -20.70
CA SER A 622 -19.97 29.81 -19.93
C SER A 622 -19.92 28.28 -20.08
N VAL A 623 -21.00 27.65 -20.58
CA VAL A 623 -21.11 26.19 -20.67
C VAL A 623 -20.26 25.67 -21.83
N THR A 624 -19.20 24.94 -21.51
CA THR A 624 -18.30 24.33 -22.48
C THR A 624 -18.62 22.85 -22.74
N SER A 625 -19.30 22.19 -21.80
CA SER A 625 -19.73 20.79 -21.92
C SER A 625 -21.21 20.62 -21.58
N LEU A 626 -22.00 20.20 -22.57
CA LEU A 626 -23.44 20.03 -22.49
C LEU A 626 -23.85 18.58 -22.76
N THR A 627 -24.77 18.07 -21.95
CA THR A 627 -25.42 16.77 -22.17
C THR A 627 -26.93 16.93 -22.00
N LEU A 628 -27.69 16.73 -23.07
CA LEU A 628 -29.16 16.74 -23.05
C LEU A 628 -29.65 15.30 -23.30
N ILE A 629 -30.07 14.63 -22.23
CA ILE A 629 -30.26 13.18 -22.23
C ILE A 629 -31.44 12.77 -23.10
N SER A 630 -32.61 13.34 -22.84
CA SER A 630 -33.88 13.02 -23.52
C SER A 630 -34.28 14.02 -24.61
N PHE A 631 -33.34 14.84 -25.09
CA PHE A 631 -33.63 15.89 -26.08
C PHE A 631 -33.85 15.30 -27.47
N ASN A 632 -35.00 15.61 -28.08
CA ASN A 632 -35.41 15.18 -29.40
C ASN A 632 -36.27 16.25 -30.11
N GLN A 633 -35.97 17.53 -29.91
CA GLN A 633 -36.58 18.64 -30.64
C GLN A 633 -35.66 19.09 -31.78
N PRO A 634 -36.18 19.71 -32.85
CA PRO A 634 -35.34 20.33 -33.88
C PRO A 634 -34.36 21.33 -33.27
N ILE A 635 -33.18 21.44 -33.87
CA ILE A 635 -32.12 22.36 -33.45
C ILE A 635 -31.94 23.42 -34.55
N PRO A 636 -32.64 24.57 -34.46
CA PRO A 636 -32.41 25.67 -35.39
C PRO A 636 -30.94 26.15 -35.37
N PRO A 637 -30.46 26.78 -36.45
CA PRO A 637 -29.15 27.42 -36.47
C PRO A 637 -28.99 28.39 -35.30
N ASN A 638 -27.79 28.47 -34.72
CA ASN A 638 -27.47 29.34 -33.57
C ASN A 638 -28.20 29.01 -32.25
N SER A 639 -28.76 27.80 -32.10
CA SER A 639 -29.40 27.37 -30.84
C SER A 639 -28.45 27.25 -29.65
N PHE A 640 -27.16 27.05 -29.89
CA PHE A 640 -26.14 26.88 -28.84
C PHE A 640 -25.14 28.04 -28.85
N SER A 641 -24.59 28.37 -27.69
CA SER A 641 -23.55 29.39 -27.57
C SER A 641 -22.23 28.98 -28.22
N ASN A 642 -21.45 29.98 -28.67
CA ASN A 642 -20.12 29.80 -29.27
C ASN A 642 -19.04 29.33 -28.28
N GLY A 643 -19.34 29.24 -26.97
CA GLY A 643 -18.43 28.67 -25.97
C GLY A 643 -18.46 27.14 -25.90
N LEU A 644 -19.44 26.50 -26.54
CA LEU A 644 -19.67 25.06 -26.41
C LEU A 644 -18.66 24.25 -27.24
N THR A 645 -17.95 23.32 -26.59
CA THR A 645 -16.94 22.47 -27.25
C THR A 645 -17.25 20.97 -27.16
N SER A 646 -18.11 20.56 -26.24
CA SER A 646 -18.57 19.17 -26.09
C SER A 646 -20.09 19.12 -25.99
N LEU A 647 -20.72 18.35 -26.88
CA LEU A 647 -22.17 18.15 -26.93
C LEU A 647 -22.50 16.65 -26.93
N LYS A 648 -23.44 16.25 -26.08
CA LYS A 648 -23.95 14.87 -26.03
C LYS A 648 -25.48 14.87 -26.11
N LEU A 649 -26.02 14.13 -27.07
CA LEU A 649 -27.43 14.03 -27.39
C LEU A 649 -27.84 12.54 -27.54
N PRO A 650 -27.97 11.79 -26.42
CA PRO A 650 -28.23 10.35 -26.45
C PRO A 650 -29.56 9.95 -27.10
N SER A 651 -30.64 10.72 -26.90
CA SER A 651 -31.98 10.40 -27.42
C SER A 651 -32.38 11.20 -28.67
N PHE A 652 -31.48 12.00 -29.24
CA PHE A 652 -31.80 12.85 -30.39
C PHE A 652 -31.99 12.03 -31.67
N ASN A 653 -33.04 12.33 -32.41
CA ASN A 653 -33.41 11.69 -33.66
C ASN A 653 -34.26 12.64 -34.54
N GLN A 654 -33.72 13.83 -34.82
CA GLN A 654 -34.28 14.79 -35.76
C GLN A 654 -33.26 15.08 -36.86
N ASP A 655 -33.73 15.65 -37.97
CA ASP A 655 -32.85 16.16 -39.00
C ASP A 655 -31.98 17.31 -38.47
N LEU A 656 -30.81 17.49 -39.07
CA LEU A 656 -29.87 18.56 -38.73
C LEU A 656 -29.76 19.50 -39.92
N ASP A 657 -30.18 20.75 -39.75
CA ASP A 657 -29.95 21.81 -40.72
C ASP A 657 -28.47 22.23 -40.73
N VAL A 658 -28.10 23.02 -41.74
CA VAL A 658 -26.81 23.71 -41.77
C VAL A 658 -26.66 24.57 -40.51
N ASP A 659 -25.51 24.48 -39.83
CA ASP A 659 -25.20 25.20 -38.59
C ASP A 659 -26.07 24.87 -37.35
N SER A 660 -26.88 23.78 -37.39
CA SER A 660 -27.53 23.25 -36.19
C SER A 660 -26.52 22.87 -35.10
N ILE A 661 -25.40 22.27 -35.50
CA ILE A 661 -24.28 21.94 -34.61
C ILE A 661 -23.15 22.96 -34.86
N PRO A 662 -22.78 23.79 -33.87
CA PRO A 662 -21.79 24.84 -34.06
C PRO A 662 -20.39 24.30 -34.43
N PRO A 663 -19.59 25.04 -35.22
CA PRO A 663 -18.23 24.64 -35.59
C PRO A 663 -17.25 24.63 -34.40
N THR A 664 -17.63 25.19 -33.25
CA THR A 664 -16.85 25.18 -32.00
C THR A 664 -16.81 23.78 -31.36
N ILE A 665 -17.75 22.89 -31.71
CA ILE A 665 -17.83 21.53 -31.18
C ILE A 665 -16.62 20.69 -31.62
N LYS A 666 -15.91 20.14 -30.64
CA LYS A 666 -14.80 19.19 -30.82
C LYS A 666 -15.19 17.77 -30.47
N THR A 667 -16.10 17.59 -29.51
CA THR A 667 -16.60 16.29 -29.09
C THR A 667 -18.12 16.23 -29.26
N LEU A 668 -18.59 15.30 -30.08
CA LEU A 668 -20.02 15.08 -30.35
C LEU A 668 -20.39 13.62 -30.11
N VAL A 669 -21.48 13.40 -29.37
CA VAL A 669 -21.99 12.06 -29.05
C VAL A 669 -23.47 11.99 -29.37
N PHE A 670 -23.85 11.07 -30.26
CA PHE A 670 -25.23 10.63 -30.49
C PHE A 670 -25.43 9.22 -29.93
N GLY A 671 -26.60 8.97 -29.35
CA GLY A 671 -26.96 7.63 -28.85
C GLY A 671 -27.58 6.74 -29.92
N GLU A 672 -28.28 5.70 -29.47
CA GLU A 672 -28.78 4.62 -30.34
C GLU A 672 -29.99 5.04 -31.20
N SER A 673 -30.69 6.09 -30.79
CA SER A 673 -31.89 6.59 -31.45
C SER A 673 -31.62 7.39 -32.71
N PHE A 674 -30.44 8.00 -32.86
CA PHE A 674 -30.14 8.91 -33.97
C PHE A 674 -29.96 8.13 -35.28
N ARG A 675 -30.89 8.28 -36.22
CA ARG A 675 -30.80 7.64 -37.55
C ARG A 675 -29.75 8.32 -38.41
N PHE A 676 -28.48 8.03 -38.12
CA PHE A 676 -27.31 8.66 -38.71
C PHE A 676 -27.28 8.62 -40.26
N ASN A 677 -27.80 7.54 -40.86
CA ASN A 677 -27.88 7.40 -42.31
C ASN A 677 -28.90 8.36 -42.95
N GLU A 678 -29.92 8.79 -42.19
CA GLU A 678 -30.98 9.70 -42.64
C GLU A 678 -30.60 11.15 -42.32
N TYR A 679 -30.10 11.42 -41.11
CA TYR A 679 -29.99 12.77 -40.55
C TYR A 679 -28.55 13.28 -40.33
N GLY A 680 -27.53 12.49 -40.66
CA GLY A 680 -26.13 12.83 -40.35
C GLY A 680 -25.44 13.82 -41.32
N GLY A 681 -26.12 14.30 -42.36
CA GLY A 681 -25.49 14.95 -43.52
C GLY A 681 -24.77 16.28 -43.23
N ASN A 682 -25.21 17.03 -42.23
CA ASN A 682 -24.77 18.42 -41.99
C ASN A 682 -23.86 18.57 -40.76
N LEU A 683 -23.08 17.54 -40.40
CA LEU A 683 -22.15 17.63 -39.27
C LEU A 683 -20.88 18.44 -39.61
N PRO A 684 -20.40 19.33 -38.72
CA PRO A 684 -19.24 20.17 -38.99
C PRO A 684 -17.93 19.37 -38.98
N ASP A 685 -17.07 19.65 -39.96
CA ASP A 685 -15.74 19.04 -40.10
C ASP A 685 -14.76 19.38 -38.96
N THR A 686 -15.13 20.26 -38.03
CA THR A 686 -14.31 20.64 -36.88
C THR A 686 -14.29 19.58 -35.77
N ILE A 687 -15.19 18.60 -35.81
CA ILE A 687 -15.33 17.53 -34.83
C ILE A 687 -14.07 16.64 -34.85
N LYS A 688 -13.49 16.40 -33.65
CA LYS A 688 -12.32 15.54 -33.44
C LYS A 688 -12.69 14.20 -32.82
N ASN A 689 -13.63 14.22 -31.88
CA ASN A 689 -14.09 13.03 -31.17
C ASN A 689 -15.56 12.82 -31.51
N PHE A 690 -15.86 11.80 -32.31
CA PHE A 690 -17.22 11.48 -32.73
C PHE A 690 -17.64 10.12 -32.20
N THR A 691 -18.79 10.05 -31.55
CA THR A 691 -19.40 8.79 -31.12
C THR A 691 -20.83 8.73 -31.63
N CYS A 692 -21.18 7.64 -32.30
CA CYS A 692 -22.54 7.37 -32.73
C CYS A 692 -22.88 5.92 -32.37
N LEU A 693 -23.90 5.74 -31.53
CA LEU A 693 -24.36 4.42 -31.11
C LEU A 693 -25.53 3.90 -31.96
N TYR A 694 -25.81 4.52 -33.11
CA TYR A 694 -26.87 4.07 -34.02
C TYR A 694 -26.72 2.60 -34.40
N ASN A 695 -27.83 1.87 -34.43
CA ASN A 695 -27.86 0.51 -34.96
C ASN A 695 -27.91 0.58 -36.49
N PHE A 696 -26.74 0.49 -37.12
CA PHE A 696 -26.62 0.55 -38.58
C PHE A 696 -27.33 -0.64 -39.22
N GLY A 697 -28.41 -0.38 -39.96
CA GLY A 697 -29.14 -1.42 -40.72
C GLY A 697 -28.53 -1.74 -42.08
N LYS A 698 -27.60 -0.89 -42.56
CA LYS A 698 -26.93 -1.03 -43.85
C LYS A 698 -25.46 -0.61 -43.71
N PRO A 699 -24.56 -1.10 -44.59
CA PRO A 699 -23.22 -0.55 -44.70
C PRO A 699 -23.26 0.95 -44.99
N PHE A 700 -22.19 1.59 -44.60
CA PHE A 700 -21.84 2.95 -44.96
C PHE A 700 -21.91 3.20 -46.49
N LYS A 701 -22.51 4.32 -46.93
CA LYS A 701 -22.56 4.77 -48.34
C LYS A 701 -21.26 5.49 -48.75
N LYS A 702 -21.08 5.86 -50.02
CA LYS A 702 -19.98 6.78 -50.41
C LYS A 702 -20.29 8.18 -49.84
N ASN A 703 -19.36 8.82 -49.13
CA ASN A 703 -19.50 10.11 -48.38
C ASN A 703 -20.25 10.04 -47.03
N ASN A 704 -19.85 9.12 -46.17
CA ASN A 704 -20.54 8.61 -44.96
C ASN A 704 -21.12 9.51 -43.88
N ASN A 705 -21.44 10.79 -44.08
CA ASN A 705 -21.92 11.70 -43.02
C ASN A 705 -20.94 11.83 -41.82
N ILE A 706 -19.80 11.13 -41.84
CA ILE A 706 -18.76 11.18 -40.82
C ILE A 706 -17.93 12.45 -41.10
N PRO A 707 -17.74 13.33 -40.10
CA PRO A 707 -16.95 14.54 -40.29
C PRO A 707 -15.51 14.22 -40.71
N LYS A 708 -14.97 14.98 -41.67
CA LYS A 708 -13.72 14.64 -42.36
C LYS A 708 -12.46 14.73 -41.50
N LYS A 709 -12.48 15.49 -40.39
CA LYS A 709 -11.30 15.69 -39.52
C LYS A 709 -11.35 14.91 -38.20
N VAL A 710 -12.23 13.92 -38.07
CA VAL A 710 -12.34 13.06 -36.88
C VAL A 710 -11.05 12.29 -36.65
N SER A 711 -10.53 12.35 -35.41
CA SER A 711 -9.36 11.61 -34.95
C SER A 711 -9.72 10.40 -34.10
N ILE A 712 -10.82 10.48 -33.35
CA ILE A 712 -11.36 9.40 -32.53
C ILE A 712 -12.80 9.12 -32.98
N LEU A 713 -13.01 7.94 -33.55
CA LEU A 713 -14.32 7.50 -34.06
C LEU A 713 -14.79 6.28 -33.27
N SER A 714 -15.94 6.39 -32.63
CA SER A 714 -16.58 5.27 -31.91
C SER A 714 -17.95 4.95 -32.47
N LEU A 715 -18.07 3.75 -33.04
CA LEU A 715 -19.26 3.20 -33.68
C LEU A 715 -19.55 1.82 -33.09
N ASP A 716 -19.78 1.77 -31.77
CA ASP A 716 -19.92 0.55 -30.98
C ASP A 716 -20.97 -0.45 -31.53
N ASN A 717 -21.98 0.07 -32.24
CA ASN A 717 -23.10 -0.71 -32.76
C ASN A 717 -23.00 -0.99 -34.28
N TYR A 718 -21.87 -0.64 -34.93
CA TYR A 718 -21.63 -0.95 -36.33
C TYR A 718 -21.21 -2.41 -36.53
N ASN A 719 -21.96 -3.17 -37.35
CA ASN A 719 -21.67 -4.57 -37.66
C ASN A 719 -21.91 -4.89 -39.15
N HIS A 720 -21.29 -4.10 -40.03
CA HIS A 720 -21.32 -4.31 -41.48
C HIS A 720 -19.89 -4.32 -42.05
N PRO A 721 -19.66 -4.76 -43.29
CA PRO A 721 -18.35 -4.66 -43.92
C PRO A 721 -17.83 -3.21 -43.97
N ILE A 722 -16.53 -3.02 -43.77
CA ILE A 722 -15.84 -1.76 -44.02
C ILE A 722 -15.45 -1.69 -45.49
N THR A 723 -15.95 -0.70 -46.21
CA THR A 723 -15.59 -0.42 -47.60
C THR A 723 -14.40 0.54 -47.67
N LYS A 724 -13.70 0.57 -48.81
CA LYS A 724 -12.58 1.49 -49.03
C LYS A 724 -13.05 2.95 -48.90
N ASP A 725 -12.21 3.80 -48.29
CA ASP A 725 -12.44 5.23 -48.07
C ASP A 725 -13.65 5.57 -47.16
N CYS A 726 -14.19 4.56 -46.46
CA CYS A 726 -15.34 4.72 -45.59
C CYS A 726 -15.03 5.48 -44.29
N ILE A 727 -13.81 5.30 -43.77
CA ILE A 727 -13.32 5.91 -42.53
C ILE A 727 -12.33 7.03 -42.91
N PRO A 728 -12.44 8.24 -42.34
CA PRO A 728 -11.52 9.33 -42.67
C PRO A 728 -10.07 8.97 -42.39
N SER A 729 -9.16 9.39 -43.27
CA SER A 729 -7.71 9.21 -43.11
C SER A 729 -7.13 9.99 -41.93
N THR A 730 -7.89 10.89 -41.29
CA THR A 730 -7.47 11.56 -40.05
C THR A 730 -7.73 10.71 -38.80
N CYS A 731 -8.41 9.57 -38.93
CA CYS A 731 -8.77 8.71 -37.80
C CYS A 731 -7.57 7.89 -37.33
N HIS A 732 -7.29 7.97 -36.02
CA HIS A 732 -6.20 7.23 -35.36
C HIS A 732 -6.73 6.19 -34.37
N THR A 733 -7.89 6.46 -33.75
CA THR A 733 -8.54 5.55 -32.81
C THR A 733 -9.92 5.20 -33.31
N LEU A 734 -10.16 3.90 -33.53
CA LEU A 734 -11.42 3.38 -34.05
C LEU A 734 -12.00 2.31 -33.13
N THR A 735 -13.27 2.48 -32.76
CA THR A 735 -14.05 1.45 -32.07
C THR A 735 -15.21 1.00 -32.97
N LEU A 736 -15.31 -0.30 -33.24
CA LEU A 736 -16.36 -0.91 -34.07
C LEU A 736 -17.00 -2.10 -33.37
N GLY A 737 -18.32 -2.20 -33.37
CA GLY A 737 -19.02 -3.45 -33.02
C GLY A 737 -18.69 -3.98 -31.63
N SER A 738 -18.24 -3.15 -30.68
CA SER A 738 -17.77 -3.62 -29.36
C SER A 738 -18.88 -4.27 -28.51
N LYS A 739 -20.16 -4.03 -28.87
CA LYS A 739 -21.35 -4.65 -28.29
C LYS A 739 -21.86 -5.87 -29.08
N PHE A 740 -21.31 -6.17 -30.24
CA PHE A 740 -21.78 -7.24 -31.13
C PHE A 740 -20.66 -8.25 -31.45
N ASN A 741 -21.04 -9.38 -32.03
CA ASN A 741 -20.08 -10.25 -32.70
C ASN A 741 -19.78 -9.67 -34.08
N PHE A 742 -18.67 -8.95 -34.24
CA PHE A 742 -18.30 -8.35 -35.51
C PHE A 742 -17.92 -9.43 -36.54
N GLN A 743 -18.77 -9.64 -37.54
CA GLN A 743 -18.64 -10.79 -38.46
C GLN A 743 -17.75 -10.52 -39.67
N HIS A 744 -17.34 -9.27 -39.89
CA HIS A 744 -16.70 -8.83 -41.14
C HIS A 744 -15.21 -8.49 -40.98
N ILE A 745 -14.48 -9.24 -40.16
CA ILE A 745 -13.06 -8.97 -39.83
C ILE A 745 -12.16 -8.90 -41.08
N LYS A 746 -12.47 -9.69 -42.13
CA LYS A 746 -11.75 -9.62 -43.42
C LYS A 746 -11.79 -8.25 -44.08
N SER A 747 -12.79 -7.41 -43.75
CA SER A 747 -12.89 -6.05 -44.27
C SER A 747 -11.95 -5.05 -43.60
N PHE A 748 -11.23 -5.46 -42.55
CA PHE A 748 -10.22 -4.60 -41.90
C PHE A 748 -9.01 -4.29 -42.79
N THR A 749 -8.81 -5.05 -43.88
CA THR A 749 -7.85 -4.71 -44.94
C THR A 749 -8.16 -3.37 -45.62
N ASN A 750 -9.40 -2.88 -45.53
CA ASN A 750 -9.82 -1.58 -46.07
C ASN A 750 -9.64 -0.42 -45.08
N LEU A 751 -9.10 -0.67 -43.89
CA LEU A 751 -8.89 0.40 -42.90
C LEU A 751 -7.74 1.33 -43.34
N PRO A 752 -7.86 2.66 -43.07
CA PRO A 752 -6.77 3.58 -43.31
C PRO A 752 -5.51 3.19 -42.52
N ALA A 753 -4.33 3.37 -43.15
CA ALA A 753 -3.03 3.13 -42.52
C ALA A 753 -2.72 4.07 -41.34
N THR A 754 -3.57 5.07 -41.09
CA THR A 754 -3.45 6.00 -39.96
C THR A 754 -4.01 5.45 -38.65
N ILE A 755 -4.77 4.35 -38.69
CA ILE A 755 -5.32 3.75 -37.48
C ILE A 755 -4.20 3.06 -36.68
N THR A 756 -4.03 3.50 -35.43
CA THR A 756 -3.07 2.96 -34.47
C THR A 756 -3.73 2.23 -33.31
N ASN A 757 -4.96 2.61 -32.94
CA ASN A 757 -5.73 1.98 -31.87
C ASN A 757 -7.04 1.42 -32.42
N LEU A 758 -7.26 0.12 -32.31
CA LEU A 758 -8.47 -0.57 -32.79
C LEU A 758 -9.16 -1.35 -31.67
N SER A 759 -10.46 -1.10 -31.46
CA SER A 759 -11.27 -1.84 -30.49
C SER A 759 -12.50 -2.46 -31.15
N PHE A 760 -12.73 -3.76 -30.96
CA PHE A 760 -13.90 -4.45 -31.51
C PHE A 760 -14.33 -5.68 -30.70
N GLY A 761 -15.57 -6.15 -30.93
CA GLY A 761 -16.16 -7.31 -30.27
C GLY A 761 -16.23 -8.54 -31.17
N ILE A 762 -15.94 -9.72 -30.63
CA ILE A 762 -16.08 -11.02 -31.33
C ILE A 762 -16.65 -12.09 -30.40
N SER A 763 -17.29 -13.12 -30.95
CA SER A 763 -17.68 -14.33 -30.20
C SER A 763 -16.49 -15.26 -29.98
N ASP A 764 -16.45 -15.90 -28.80
CA ASP A 764 -15.43 -16.90 -28.46
C ASP A 764 -15.39 -18.05 -29.48
N GLY A 765 -14.18 -18.40 -29.93
CA GLY A 765 -13.90 -19.61 -30.73
C GLY A 765 -13.98 -19.46 -32.25
N ILE A 766 -14.14 -18.26 -32.82
CA ILE A 766 -14.26 -18.07 -34.28
C ILE A 766 -12.91 -17.84 -34.98
N LEU A 767 -11.96 -17.13 -34.36
CA LEU A 767 -10.61 -16.90 -34.87
C LEU A 767 -9.62 -16.90 -33.70
N THR A 768 -8.40 -17.42 -33.93
CA THR A 768 -7.29 -17.28 -32.97
C THR A 768 -6.73 -15.85 -32.99
N ASP A 769 -6.09 -15.42 -31.91
CA ASP A 769 -5.49 -14.08 -31.82
C ASP A 769 -4.45 -13.86 -32.94
N ASP A 770 -3.76 -14.91 -33.40
CA ASP A 770 -2.83 -14.86 -34.55
C ASP A 770 -3.52 -14.70 -35.90
N GLN A 771 -4.68 -15.34 -36.11
CA GLN A 771 -5.48 -15.15 -37.32
C GLN A 771 -6.03 -13.72 -37.40
N ILE A 772 -6.38 -13.13 -36.26
CA ILE A 772 -6.84 -11.75 -36.16
C ILE A 772 -5.71 -10.78 -36.50
N LYS A 773 -4.50 -10.99 -35.95
CA LYS A 773 -3.32 -10.16 -36.24
C LYS A 773 -2.97 -10.13 -37.72
N LYS A 774 -3.14 -11.24 -38.45
CA LYS A 774 -2.87 -11.31 -39.91
C LYS A 774 -3.86 -10.50 -40.77
N LEU A 775 -5.05 -10.19 -40.24
CA LEU A 775 -6.12 -9.50 -40.98
C LEU A 775 -6.20 -8.00 -40.65
N ILE A 776 -5.46 -7.54 -39.66
CA ILE A 776 -5.41 -6.14 -39.22
C ILE A 776 -4.19 -5.46 -39.88
N PRO A 777 -4.30 -4.22 -40.36
CA PRO A 777 -3.17 -3.48 -40.90
C PRO A 777 -2.01 -3.37 -39.89
N ALA A 778 -0.77 -3.46 -40.37
CA ALA A 778 0.44 -3.36 -39.54
C ALA A 778 0.57 -2.02 -38.79
N SER A 779 -0.18 -0.99 -39.20
CA SER A 779 -0.21 0.31 -38.52
C SER A 779 -0.88 0.26 -37.14
N VAL A 780 -1.68 -0.76 -36.84
CA VAL A 780 -2.40 -0.89 -35.58
C VAL A 780 -1.48 -1.43 -34.48
N LEU A 781 -1.19 -0.59 -33.49
CA LEU A 781 -0.26 -0.88 -32.40
C LEU A 781 -0.97 -1.39 -31.14
N ASP A 782 -2.18 -0.88 -30.85
CA ASP A 782 -3.01 -1.31 -29.71
C ASP A 782 -4.32 -1.92 -30.22
N ILE A 783 -4.58 -3.18 -29.85
CA ILE A 783 -5.78 -3.92 -30.24
C ILE A 783 -6.53 -4.35 -28.99
N LYS A 784 -7.77 -3.88 -28.84
CA LYS A 784 -8.67 -4.27 -27.75
C LYS A 784 -9.80 -5.15 -28.28
N ILE A 785 -9.73 -6.44 -27.95
CA ILE A 785 -10.74 -7.42 -28.36
C ILE A 785 -11.67 -7.71 -27.18
N ARG A 786 -12.97 -7.43 -27.33
CA ARG A 786 -13.99 -7.85 -26.37
C ARG A 786 -14.56 -9.21 -26.78
N LYS A 787 -14.14 -10.27 -26.09
CA LYS A 787 -14.69 -11.63 -26.27
C LYS A 787 -16.04 -11.74 -25.56
N GLN A 788 -17.12 -12.00 -26.30
CA GLN A 788 -18.44 -12.26 -25.72
C GLN A 788 -18.62 -13.77 -25.49
N LYS A 789 -18.85 -14.16 -24.22
CA LYS A 789 -19.24 -15.54 -23.88
C LYS A 789 -20.58 -15.87 -24.54
N LYS A 790 -20.68 -17.00 -25.25
CA LYS A 790 -21.96 -17.53 -25.74
C LYS A 790 -22.94 -17.63 -24.57
N LYS A 791 -23.99 -16.80 -24.55
CA LYS A 791 -25.14 -17.06 -23.68
C LYS A 791 -25.81 -18.33 -24.21
N ASN A 792 -25.68 -19.43 -23.47
CA ASN A 792 -26.52 -20.60 -23.68
C ASN A 792 -27.98 -20.14 -23.58
N LYS A 793 -28.67 -20.04 -24.71
CA LYS A 793 -30.13 -19.96 -24.74
C LYS A 793 -30.63 -21.30 -24.18
N LYS A 794 -31.02 -21.35 -22.91
CA LYS A 794 -31.94 -22.38 -22.43
C LYS A 794 -33.23 -22.19 -23.26
N LYS A 795 -33.57 -23.21 -24.05
CA LYS A 795 -34.88 -23.33 -24.68
C LYS A 795 -35.94 -23.49 -23.59
#